data_AF-A0A368MY85-F1
#
_entry.id   AF-A0A368MY85-F1
#
_cell.length_a   1.000
_cell.length_b   1.000
_cell.length_c   1.000
_cell.angle_alpha   90.00
_cell.angle_beta   90.00
_cell.angle_gamma   90.00
#
_symmetry.space_group_name_H-M   'P 1'
#
loop_
_entity.id
_entity.type
_entity.pdbx_description
1 polymer ?
#
loop_
_entity_poly.entity_id
_entity_poly.type
_entity_poly.pdbx_seq_one_letter_code
_entity_poly.pdbx_strand_id
1 'polypeptide(L)'
;MYGQKRRVWLPLVIGIAGSVMISGCSDDDDDEVALATLSPMEFSLSMPLGTVQAEGGVPLALDTGFGSGAFHHAADPEQKFYLVTDRGPNVACDDAEAILGVAAICGDDEDGKIFPMPEYTPSIFEVLLTTDGPQLTQIPLLDSDGNPISGVVNPLESTENGYALDGTLLAFDPNGVDTEALVKLADGSFWLTEEYGPSLLHVATDGSVLERVVPEGVAAQLTGATYPVTDGLPAILAKRKLNRGIESLAINPDETALYFIMQSPLANPDNSAYSGSKNVRLFKLALNADGTLGAVQGEYLYTLDSPQSFADRAGGEGDLKNNDYRKQSDVKVSEMIAVGDDQLVVLERISKITHLYRVDLAGATNLLGSAWDSEATSPSLEQIVDLQGEGIVPLAKSLAFTNLGSALELAKKEEGLAMLDGTYAMLINDNDFGISGDTTDVVITPFNDRFTGMAAAHPVLVHESRYGSGLFDEGAAEIVQYHAASQRSFVVNAADRSVDVLTVGDDLALSKAFALTLPAQTADDRDLGDANSVAVSGDWLAVAIEADDGFGNSKQGKGVVVLYDIASGENALTADSAPVAMFEAGYLPDMVTFNKAGNLVLVANEGEPNSAYDVDPEGSVTLIDLSHGVDNADITHLGFTDFNVGGSRHSALPADVRVFGPNATVAQDLEPEYIAVAEDDTMAFVALQENNAVANIDLINKQVTAIWALGFKDHGKAWNAIDINDKDDVIDISTHDNVVGMYQPDAIASYSVDGMAYLITANEGDARDYDGFSEEARGEDLPLTDSFDLDEVGRIGTTTTLGDADNDGVVETLHIYGARSFSIWNSAGERVFDSGSEFEQITAARFPDNFNASDNKHSFENRSDNKGPEPEGVAVGKVGDRFYAFIGLERIGGVMVYDVTVPAAARLVQYINPRDFEQDPSLDTDDGEVTNPLVGDLAPEGMVFVAAADSPTGAALLIVGNEVSGTTSLYSFD
;
A
#
# COMPACT_ATOMS: atom_id res chain seq x y z
N MET A 1 12.50 48.06 9.69
CA MET A 1 11.94 47.77 11.03
C MET A 1 11.15 46.48 10.92
N TYR A 2 11.82 45.35 11.07
CA TYR A 2 11.22 44.01 11.11
C TYR A 2 11.64 43.40 12.45
N GLY A 3 10.67 42.99 13.26
CA GLY A 3 10.89 42.47 14.60
C GLY A 3 11.02 40.95 14.59
N GLN A 4 12.25 40.45 14.77
CA GLN A 4 12.55 39.07 15.13
C GLN A 4 11.93 38.73 16.50
N LYS A 5 11.17 37.63 16.59
CA LYS A 5 10.87 36.98 17.87
C LYS A 5 11.91 35.88 18.10
N ARG A 6 12.81 36.11 19.08
CA ARG A 6 13.71 35.10 19.65
C ARG A 6 12.90 34.07 20.44
N ARG A 7 13.04 32.78 20.16
CA ARG A 7 12.68 31.70 21.09
C ARG A 7 13.89 31.40 21.98
N VAL A 8 13.66 31.36 23.28
CA VAL A 8 14.63 31.02 24.32
C VAL A 8 14.49 29.53 24.60
N TRP A 9 15.60 28.80 24.57
CA TRP A 9 15.68 27.38 24.93
C TRP A 9 15.66 27.19 26.46
N LEU A 10 14.85 26.24 26.93
CA LEU A 10 14.97 25.55 28.22
C LEU A 10 14.81 24.03 27.97
N PRO A 11 15.49 23.16 28.73
CA PRO A 11 15.72 21.77 28.34
C PRO A 11 14.58 20.82 28.75
N LEU A 12 14.49 19.74 27.96
CA LEU A 12 13.98 18.39 28.25
C LEU A 12 12.56 18.25 28.84
N VAL A 13 11.61 17.86 27.97
CA VAL A 13 10.41 17.08 28.34
C VAL A 13 10.18 16.04 27.24
N ILE A 14 10.39 14.77 27.57
CA ILE A 14 9.95 13.63 26.77
C ILE A 14 8.44 13.50 26.95
N GLY A 15 7.68 13.53 25.85
CA GLY A 15 6.26 13.23 25.83
C GLY A 15 6.03 11.87 25.21
N ILE A 16 6.00 10.81 26.02
CA ILE A 16 5.46 9.51 25.62
C ILE A 16 3.93 9.60 25.75
N ALA A 17 3.23 9.62 24.61
CA ALA A 17 1.79 9.40 24.58
C ALA A 17 1.54 7.88 24.51
N GLY A 18 1.37 7.24 25.65
CA GLY A 18 1.08 5.81 25.74
C GLY A 18 0.91 5.38 27.19
N SER A 19 -0.34 5.38 27.67
CA SER A 19 -0.67 4.98 29.03
C SER A 19 -0.67 3.46 29.20
N VAL A 20 0.33 2.91 29.87
CA VAL A 20 0.26 1.58 30.50
C VAL A 20 0.56 1.72 31.99
N MET A 21 -0.47 1.51 32.82
CA MET A 21 -0.34 1.43 34.28
C MET A 21 0.03 0.00 34.69
N ILE A 22 1.21 -0.21 35.28
CA ILE A 22 1.46 -1.37 36.15
C ILE A 22 2.20 -0.90 37.40
N SER A 23 1.61 -1.19 38.57
CA SER A 23 2.22 -0.97 39.87
C SER A 23 3.09 -2.15 40.28
N GLY A 24 4.29 -1.89 40.81
CA GLY A 24 5.05 -2.89 41.57
C GLY A 24 6.33 -2.28 42.15
N CYS A 25 6.37 -2.08 43.47
CA CYS A 25 7.59 -1.75 44.20
C CYS A 25 8.36 -3.03 44.57
N SER A 26 9.67 -3.11 44.30
CA SER A 26 10.71 -3.47 45.28
C SER A 26 12.13 -3.44 44.68
N ASP A 27 13.07 -3.00 45.51
CA ASP A 27 14.50 -2.72 45.29
C ASP A 27 15.40 -3.87 44.77
N ASP A 28 16.54 -3.43 44.20
CA ASP A 28 17.86 -4.06 44.04
C ASP A 28 18.04 -5.17 42.97
N ASP A 29 18.37 -4.74 41.74
CA ASP A 29 19.55 -5.12 40.93
C ASP A 29 19.52 -4.28 39.64
N ASP A 30 20.61 -3.56 39.30
CA ASP A 30 20.76 -2.77 38.05
C ASP A 30 20.92 -3.73 36.84
N ASP A 31 19.90 -4.54 36.58
CA ASP A 31 19.79 -5.31 35.33
C ASP A 31 19.15 -4.39 34.29
N GLU A 32 19.94 -4.01 33.28
CA GLU A 32 19.48 -3.24 32.11
C GLU A 32 18.31 -3.98 31.44
N VAL A 33 17.13 -3.38 31.45
CA VAL A 33 15.93 -3.98 30.85
C VAL A 33 15.74 -3.42 29.44
N ALA A 34 16.12 -4.21 28.43
CA ALA A 34 15.75 -3.94 27.04
C ALA A 34 14.23 -3.82 26.90
N LEU A 35 13.75 -3.12 25.86
CA LEU A 35 12.32 -3.09 25.57
C LEU A 35 11.79 -4.53 25.41
N ALA A 36 10.61 -4.80 25.96
CA ALA A 36 10.02 -6.14 25.91
C ALA A 36 9.54 -6.52 24.50
N THR A 37 9.16 -5.54 23.68
CA THR A 37 8.67 -5.68 22.30
C THR A 37 8.93 -4.39 21.51
N LEU A 38 9.32 -4.49 20.25
CA LEU A 38 9.34 -3.35 19.33
C LEU A 38 7.93 -2.83 18.98
N SER A 39 7.86 -1.54 18.64
CA SER A 39 6.68 -0.85 18.12
C SER A 39 7.12 0.29 17.21
N PRO A 40 6.26 0.84 16.33
CA PRO A 40 6.62 2.02 15.56
C PRO A 40 7.08 3.16 16.48
N MET A 41 8.21 3.78 16.20
CA MET A 41 8.76 4.85 17.02
C MET A 41 9.72 5.75 16.23
N GLU A 42 9.78 7.01 16.65
CA GLU A 42 10.70 8.01 16.12
C GLU A 42 11.47 8.66 17.28
N PHE A 43 12.77 8.86 17.11
CA PHE A 43 13.61 9.52 18.10
C PHE A 43 14.87 10.09 17.46
N SER A 44 15.48 11.08 18.11
CA SER A 44 16.75 11.65 17.66
C SER A 44 17.93 11.14 18.48
N LEU A 45 19.07 10.94 17.83
CA LEU A 45 20.35 10.68 18.45
C LEU A 45 21.20 11.96 18.48
N SER A 46 21.92 12.17 19.58
CA SER A 46 22.85 13.30 19.72
C SER A 46 24.00 12.93 20.66
N MET A 47 25.22 13.15 20.20
CA MET A 47 26.45 13.08 20.98
C MET A 47 27.36 14.25 20.55
N PRO A 48 27.21 15.43 21.19
CA PRO A 48 27.91 16.63 20.79
C PRO A 48 29.43 16.47 20.78
N LEU A 49 30.08 16.77 19.65
CA LEU A 49 31.53 16.76 19.50
C LEU A 49 32.17 18.05 20.04
N GLY A 50 31.39 19.13 20.11
CA GLY A 50 31.81 20.41 20.67
C GLY A 50 31.56 21.58 19.73
N THR A 51 32.27 22.69 19.93
CA THR A 51 32.18 23.87 19.08
C THR A 51 33.56 24.28 18.61
N VAL A 52 33.72 24.43 17.31
CA VAL A 52 34.96 24.83 16.62
C VAL A 52 34.77 26.20 15.97
N GLN A 53 35.87 26.90 15.69
CA GLN A 53 35.82 28.23 15.08
C GLN A 53 37.13 28.55 14.36
N ALA A 54 37.03 28.90 13.08
CA ALA A 54 38.16 29.46 12.32
C ALA A 54 38.52 30.87 12.82
N GLU A 55 39.78 31.29 12.67
CA GLU A 55 40.20 32.63 13.11
C GLU A 55 39.41 33.72 12.38
N GLY A 56 38.67 34.54 13.13
CA GLY A 56 37.82 35.60 12.56
C GLY A 56 36.46 35.12 12.00
N GLY A 57 36.18 33.81 12.08
CA GLY A 57 34.93 33.20 11.63
C GLY A 57 33.83 33.16 12.69
N VAL A 58 32.76 32.41 12.40
CA VAL A 58 31.65 32.15 13.34
C VAL A 58 31.83 30.79 14.04
N PRO A 59 31.30 30.61 15.27
CA PRO A 59 31.32 29.31 15.93
C PRO A 59 30.44 28.30 15.19
N LEU A 60 30.97 27.10 14.98
CA LEU A 60 30.29 25.94 14.40
C LEU A 60 30.15 24.87 15.48
N ALA A 61 28.91 24.59 15.88
CA ALA A 61 28.62 23.48 16.78
C ALA A 61 28.55 22.19 15.96
N LEU A 62 29.17 21.13 16.46
CA LEU A 62 29.27 19.84 15.80
C LEU A 62 28.64 18.76 16.68
N ASP A 63 27.96 17.83 16.03
CA ASP A 63 27.38 16.63 16.62
C ASP A 63 27.93 15.40 15.89
N THR A 64 27.75 14.21 16.45
CA THR A 64 28.15 12.96 15.80
C THR A 64 27.19 12.64 14.65
N GLY A 65 27.73 12.31 13.48
CA GLY A 65 26.94 11.81 12.34
C GLY A 65 26.84 10.30 12.38
N PHE A 66 25.79 9.77 13.02
CA PHE A 66 25.61 8.32 13.19
C PHE A 66 25.03 7.63 11.94
N GLY A 67 24.45 8.38 11.02
CA GLY A 67 23.55 7.84 10.00
C GLY A 67 24.18 7.50 8.67
N SER A 68 25.52 7.35 8.60
CA SER A 68 26.18 7.03 7.34
C SER A 68 25.80 5.61 6.87
N GLY A 69 25.66 4.66 7.79
CA GLY A 69 25.08 3.34 7.50
C GLY A 69 24.57 2.62 8.74
N ALA A 70 23.73 1.58 8.55
CA ALA A 70 23.10 0.86 9.65
C ALA A 70 23.00 -0.65 9.43
N PHE A 71 23.03 -1.43 10.51
CA PHE A 71 22.94 -2.88 10.44
C PHE A 71 22.30 -3.52 11.68
N HIS A 72 21.56 -4.60 11.47
CA HIS A 72 21.10 -5.49 12.52
C HIS A 72 21.54 -6.92 12.19
N HIS A 73 22.11 -7.60 13.17
CA HIS A 73 22.51 -9.00 13.01
C HIS A 73 21.38 -9.90 13.53
N ALA A 74 20.92 -10.88 12.74
CA ALA A 74 19.76 -11.70 13.07
C ALA A 74 19.85 -12.49 14.40
N ALA A 75 21.06 -12.73 14.92
CA ALA A 75 21.26 -13.37 16.23
C ALA A 75 21.26 -12.39 17.42
N ASP A 76 21.31 -11.08 17.17
CA ASP A 76 21.21 -10.06 18.21
C ASP A 76 19.71 -9.80 18.53
N PRO A 77 19.37 -9.34 19.74
CA PRO A 77 18.01 -8.93 20.06
C PRO A 77 17.49 -7.87 19.09
N GLU A 78 16.20 -7.86 18.79
CA GLU A 78 15.56 -6.90 17.86
C GLU A 78 15.77 -5.43 18.28
N GLN A 79 15.97 -5.17 19.58
CA GLN A 79 16.26 -3.84 20.13
C GLN A 79 17.71 -3.37 19.92
N LYS A 80 18.56 -4.22 19.35
CA LYS A 80 20.00 -4.00 19.25
C LYS A 80 20.43 -3.88 17.79
N PHE A 81 21.02 -2.76 17.42
CA PHE A 81 21.55 -2.53 16.07
C PHE A 81 22.86 -1.75 16.11
N TYR A 82 23.51 -1.63 14.96
CA TYR A 82 24.80 -0.98 14.81
C TYR A 82 24.70 0.12 13.77
N LEU A 83 25.43 1.20 14.02
CA LEU A 83 25.54 2.37 13.16
C LEU A 83 27.02 2.63 12.86
N VAL A 84 27.32 3.29 11.75
CA VAL A 84 28.69 3.75 11.42
C VAL A 84 28.68 5.24 11.13
N THR A 85 29.75 5.91 11.54
CA THR A 85 29.97 7.33 11.21
C THR A 85 30.84 7.46 9.98
N ASP A 86 30.67 8.55 9.26
CA ASP A 86 31.59 8.87 8.17
C ASP A 86 32.96 9.44 8.67
N ARG A 87 33.81 9.92 7.76
CA ARG A 87 35.19 10.44 7.92
C ARG A 87 35.34 11.58 8.94
N GLY A 88 34.23 12.13 9.42
CA GLY A 88 34.21 13.26 10.33
C GLY A 88 33.76 14.56 9.68
N PRO A 89 33.59 15.62 10.49
CA PRO A 89 33.12 16.91 10.02
C PRO A 89 34.04 17.44 8.92
N ASN A 90 33.46 17.83 7.77
CA ASN A 90 34.19 18.47 6.68
C ASN A 90 33.33 19.53 5.98
N VAL A 91 33.97 20.61 5.52
CA VAL A 91 33.33 21.73 4.81
C VAL A 91 34.02 21.90 3.47
N ALA A 92 33.28 21.97 2.37
CA ALA A 92 33.86 22.30 1.07
C ALA A 92 34.51 23.69 1.09
N CYS A 93 35.68 23.83 0.46
CA CYS A 93 36.40 25.12 0.45
C CYS A 93 35.54 26.27 -0.12
N ASP A 94 34.71 25.99 -1.11
CA ASP A 94 33.77 26.96 -1.71
C ASP A 94 32.64 27.40 -0.75
N ASP A 95 32.29 26.57 0.24
CA ASP A 95 31.25 26.87 1.22
C ASP A 95 31.81 27.52 2.51
N ALA A 96 33.13 27.71 2.59
CA ALA A 96 33.80 28.22 3.79
C ALA A 96 33.27 29.59 4.25
N GLU A 97 32.98 30.52 3.33
CA GLU A 97 32.44 31.83 3.72
C GLU A 97 31.02 31.71 4.28
N ALA A 98 30.19 30.85 3.67
CA ALA A 98 28.80 30.68 4.07
C ALA A 98 28.65 29.96 5.42
N ILE A 99 29.46 28.93 5.65
CA ILE A 99 29.37 28.06 6.83
C ILE A 99 30.27 28.57 7.97
N LEU A 100 31.53 28.91 7.67
CA LEU A 100 32.54 29.28 8.68
C LEU A 100 32.67 30.80 8.85
N GLY A 101 32.09 31.60 7.95
CA GLY A 101 32.19 33.07 8.00
C GLY A 101 33.55 33.62 7.58
N VAL A 102 34.39 32.81 6.93
CA VAL A 102 35.73 33.18 6.48
C VAL A 102 35.91 32.77 5.02
N ALA A 103 36.15 33.75 4.15
CA ALA A 103 36.46 33.49 2.75
C ALA A 103 37.92 33.01 2.57
N ALA A 104 38.14 32.18 1.55
CA ALA A 104 39.46 31.77 1.07
C ALA A 104 40.38 31.12 2.12
N ILE A 105 39.84 30.31 3.04
CA ILE A 105 40.65 29.48 3.97
C ILE A 105 41.63 28.59 3.20
N CYS A 106 41.18 28.03 2.07
CA CYS A 106 41.97 27.13 1.23
C CYS A 106 42.83 27.85 0.17
N GLY A 107 42.86 29.19 0.18
CA GLY A 107 43.50 29.98 -0.88
C GLY A 107 42.70 29.92 -2.19
N ASP A 108 43.37 29.53 -3.28
CA ASP A 108 42.77 29.41 -4.63
C ASP A 108 42.27 27.98 -4.92
N ASP A 109 42.27 27.07 -3.92
CA ASP A 109 41.80 25.69 -4.06
C ASP A 109 40.30 25.58 -3.72
N GLU A 110 39.47 25.65 -4.75
CA GLU A 110 38.00 25.57 -4.67
C GLU A 110 37.51 24.12 -4.46
N ASP A 111 38.28 23.13 -4.95
CA ASP A 111 37.93 21.70 -4.91
C ASP A 111 38.36 21.01 -3.58
N GLY A 112 39.02 21.72 -2.68
CA GLY A 112 39.50 21.17 -1.40
C GLY A 112 38.42 21.01 -0.33
N LYS A 113 38.82 20.38 0.79
CA LYS A 113 38.00 20.21 2.00
C LYS A 113 38.67 20.77 3.23
N ILE A 114 37.90 21.45 4.08
CA ILE A 114 38.31 21.91 5.40
C ILE A 114 37.82 20.89 6.42
N PHE A 115 38.72 20.34 7.23
CA PHE A 115 38.44 19.42 8.33
C PHE A 115 38.47 20.20 9.65
N PRO A 116 37.31 20.49 10.26
CA PRO A 116 37.27 21.19 11.53
C PRO A 116 37.84 20.40 12.72
N MET A 117 37.82 19.07 12.61
CA MET A 117 38.39 18.13 13.58
C MET A 117 39.19 17.06 12.83
N PRO A 118 40.40 17.37 12.33
CA PRO A 118 41.22 16.42 11.57
C PRO A 118 41.66 15.20 12.37
N GLU A 119 41.57 15.24 13.70
CA GLU A 119 41.81 14.13 14.61
C GLU A 119 40.60 13.22 14.83
N TYR A 120 39.45 13.49 14.17
CA TYR A 120 38.26 12.65 14.30
C TYR A 120 38.53 11.23 13.82
N THR A 121 38.02 10.26 14.59
CA THR A 121 38.14 8.83 14.29
C THR A 121 36.77 8.27 13.95
N PRO A 122 36.57 7.82 12.69
CA PRO A 122 35.37 7.08 12.31
C PRO A 122 35.14 5.90 13.25
N SER A 123 33.89 5.66 13.61
CA SER A 123 33.52 4.74 14.69
C SER A 123 32.26 3.96 14.34
N ILE A 124 32.19 2.75 14.87
CA ILE A 124 30.95 1.97 14.94
C ILE A 124 30.25 2.32 16.25
N PHE A 125 28.93 2.43 16.24
CA PHE A 125 28.11 2.59 17.43
C PHE A 125 27.18 1.40 17.57
N GLU A 126 27.33 0.67 18.66
CA GLU A 126 26.32 -0.29 19.10
C GLU A 126 25.22 0.48 19.82
N VAL A 127 23.97 0.23 19.42
CA VAL A 127 22.77 0.84 19.99
C VAL A 127 21.90 -0.23 20.62
N LEU A 128 21.46 -0.01 21.86
CA LEU A 128 20.44 -0.82 22.52
C LEU A 128 19.25 0.05 22.92
N LEU A 129 18.05 -0.30 22.45
CA LEU A 129 16.82 0.38 22.85
C LEU A 129 16.32 -0.15 24.21
N THR A 130 16.22 0.76 25.18
CA THR A 130 15.75 0.47 26.55
C THR A 130 14.53 1.32 26.89
N THR A 131 13.87 1.02 28.01
CA THR A 131 12.76 1.83 28.52
C THR A 131 13.14 3.27 28.86
N ASP A 132 14.43 3.53 29.13
CA ASP A 132 14.95 4.87 29.47
C ASP A 132 15.49 5.63 28.24
N GLY A 133 15.42 5.02 27.05
CA GLY A 133 15.93 5.56 25.79
C GLY A 133 17.07 4.73 25.18
N PRO A 134 17.62 5.18 24.04
CA PRO A 134 18.73 4.49 23.37
C PRO A 134 20.03 4.60 24.19
N GLN A 135 20.70 3.47 24.38
CA GLN A 135 22.04 3.39 24.96
C GLN A 135 23.07 3.19 23.86
N LEU A 136 24.16 3.95 23.88
CA LEU A 136 25.18 3.99 22.84
C LEU A 136 26.52 3.47 23.39
N THR A 137 27.14 2.52 22.69
CA THR A 137 28.51 2.08 22.94
C THR A 137 29.36 2.34 21.70
N GLN A 138 30.36 3.20 21.83
CA GLN A 138 31.27 3.55 20.74
C GLN A 138 32.43 2.55 20.61
N ILE A 139 32.71 2.14 19.37
CA ILE A 139 33.84 1.31 18.97
C ILE A 139 34.65 2.11 17.94
N PRO A 140 35.71 2.82 18.35
CA PRO A 140 36.53 3.61 17.42
C PRO A 140 37.33 2.70 16.49
N LEU A 141 37.52 3.10 15.24
CA LEU A 141 38.38 2.35 14.32
C LEU A 141 39.87 2.58 14.65
N LEU A 142 40.62 1.49 14.75
CA LEU A 142 42.01 1.47 15.18
C LEU A 142 42.89 0.81 14.12
N ASP A 143 44.15 1.23 14.05
CA ASP A 143 45.16 0.52 13.27
C ASP A 143 45.67 -0.75 13.98
N SER A 144 46.56 -1.51 13.32
CA SER A 144 47.13 -2.74 13.88
C SER A 144 48.00 -2.52 15.14
N ASP A 145 48.38 -1.27 15.44
CA ASP A 145 49.11 -0.90 16.65
C ASP A 145 48.18 -0.40 17.78
N GLY A 146 46.86 -0.35 17.53
CA GLY A 146 45.84 0.13 18.46
C GLY A 146 45.70 1.65 18.52
N ASN A 147 46.24 2.38 17.54
CA ASN A 147 46.07 3.83 17.44
C ASN A 147 44.79 4.16 16.67
N PRO A 148 44.04 5.20 17.07
CA PRO A 148 42.89 5.67 16.29
C PRO A 148 43.31 6.07 14.86
N ILE A 149 42.53 5.64 13.87
CA ILE A 149 42.70 6.10 12.49
C ILE A 149 41.98 7.44 12.29
N SER A 150 42.40 8.22 11.30
CA SER A 150 41.74 9.48 10.94
C SER A 150 40.73 9.27 9.81
N GLY A 151 39.87 10.27 9.56
CA GLY A 151 39.13 10.39 8.30
C GLY A 151 39.71 11.43 7.35
N VAL A 152 40.99 11.80 7.52
CA VAL A 152 41.68 12.71 6.61
C VAL A 152 41.97 12.01 5.28
N VAL A 153 41.99 12.80 4.21
CA VAL A 153 42.14 12.36 2.81
C VAL A 153 43.35 11.42 2.58
N ASN A 154 43.12 10.36 1.80
CA ASN A 154 44.14 9.39 1.37
C ASN A 154 45.05 9.91 0.24
N PRO A 155 46.28 9.35 0.10
CA PRO A 155 47.24 9.71 -0.95
C PRO A 155 46.94 9.03 -2.31
N LEU A 156 45.68 9.08 -2.77
CA LEU A 156 45.26 8.46 -4.03
C LEU A 156 45.51 9.39 -5.23
N GLU A 157 45.67 8.82 -6.43
CA GLU A 157 45.82 9.60 -7.68
C GLU A 157 44.60 10.47 -7.99
N SER A 158 43.39 9.98 -7.68
CA SER A 158 42.15 10.74 -7.75
C SER A 158 41.68 11.11 -6.34
N THR A 159 42.13 12.28 -5.87
CA THR A 159 41.89 12.78 -4.52
C THR A 159 41.83 14.31 -4.49
N GLU A 160 41.41 14.87 -3.36
CA GLU A 160 41.34 16.32 -3.08
C GLU A 160 42.31 16.73 -1.96
N ASN A 161 42.57 18.03 -1.79
CA ASN A 161 43.39 18.50 -0.68
C ASN A 161 42.55 18.69 0.59
N GLY A 162 43.12 18.30 1.74
CA GLY A 162 42.55 18.58 3.06
C GLY A 162 43.21 19.77 3.74
N TYR A 163 42.43 20.61 4.42
CA TYR A 163 42.89 21.80 5.14
C TYR A 163 42.38 21.79 6.58
N ALA A 164 43.18 22.27 7.53
CA ALA A 164 42.72 22.59 8.88
C ALA A 164 41.95 23.93 8.90
N LEU A 165 41.27 24.24 10.01
CA LEU A 165 40.51 25.51 10.18
C LEU A 165 41.35 26.78 10.07
N ASP A 166 42.67 26.69 10.24
CA ASP A 166 43.59 27.80 10.09
C ASP A 166 44.15 27.93 8.66
N GLY A 167 43.67 27.11 7.72
CA GLY A 167 44.12 27.05 6.33
C GLY A 167 45.40 26.24 6.12
N THR A 168 45.91 25.55 7.15
CA THR A 168 47.07 24.66 6.99
C THR A 168 46.70 23.45 6.14
N LEU A 169 47.45 23.22 5.06
CA LEU A 169 47.33 22.00 4.26
C LEU A 169 47.69 20.77 5.11
N LEU A 170 46.76 19.83 5.22
CA LEU A 170 46.92 18.57 5.92
C LEU A 170 47.74 17.60 5.07
N ALA A 171 48.54 16.77 5.73
CA ALA A 171 49.21 15.67 5.06
C ALA A 171 48.19 14.57 4.75
N PHE A 172 48.33 13.91 3.61
CA PHE A 172 47.54 12.73 3.29
C PHE A 172 47.80 11.61 4.31
N ASP A 173 46.76 10.90 4.68
CA ASP A 173 46.82 9.76 5.59
C ASP A 173 46.53 8.44 4.83
N PRO A 174 47.53 7.55 4.68
CA PRO A 174 47.30 6.23 4.11
C PRO A 174 46.28 5.38 4.89
N ASN A 175 46.12 5.64 6.19
CA ASN A 175 45.13 4.96 7.04
C ASN A 175 43.74 5.59 6.99
N GLY A 176 43.61 6.78 6.39
CA GLY A 176 42.36 7.54 6.32
C GLY A 176 41.21 6.71 5.75
N VAL A 177 40.02 6.85 6.33
CA VAL A 177 38.81 6.20 5.84
C VAL A 177 37.59 7.10 5.95
N ASP A 178 36.62 6.75 5.10
CA ASP A 178 35.41 7.48 4.75
C ASP A 178 34.30 6.44 4.66
N THR A 179 33.87 5.98 5.83
CA THR A 179 33.11 4.74 5.98
C THR A 179 31.63 4.98 5.82
N GLU A 180 30.99 4.22 4.93
CA GLU A 180 29.61 4.47 4.50
C GLU A 180 28.62 3.39 4.97
N ALA A 181 29.04 2.13 5.10
CA ALA A 181 28.18 1.06 5.56
C ALA A 181 28.94 0.01 6.35
N LEU A 182 28.20 -0.83 7.08
CA LEU A 182 28.75 -1.92 7.88
C LEU A 182 27.86 -3.15 7.87
N VAL A 183 28.49 -4.31 8.05
CA VAL A 183 27.82 -5.55 8.48
C VAL A 183 28.62 -6.17 9.62
N LYS A 184 27.93 -6.89 10.51
CA LYS A 184 28.54 -7.66 11.59
C LYS A 184 28.43 -9.15 11.27
N LEU A 185 29.49 -9.91 11.53
CA LEU A 185 29.53 -11.36 11.39
C LEU A 185 29.19 -12.07 12.71
N ALA A 186 28.88 -13.35 12.66
CA ALA A 186 28.58 -14.20 13.80
C ALA A 186 29.77 -14.34 14.78
N ASP A 187 31.01 -14.18 14.31
CA ASP A 187 32.20 -14.15 15.15
C ASP A 187 32.42 -12.81 15.88
N GLY A 188 31.57 -11.81 15.58
CA GLY A 188 31.56 -10.47 16.15
C GLY A 188 32.44 -9.46 15.40
N SER A 189 33.23 -9.89 14.41
CA SER A 189 33.95 -8.97 13.52
C SER A 189 32.99 -8.24 12.58
N PHE A 190 33.47 -7.18 11.95
CA PHE A 190 32.69 -6.32 11.06
C PHE A 190 33.36 -6.22 9.69
N TRP A 191 32.56 -6.11 8.65
CA TRP A 191 33.02 -5.58 7.37
C TRP A 191 32.43 -4.19 7.16
N LEU A 192 33.24 -3.23 6.72
CA LEU A 192 32.83 -1.86 6.44
C LEU A 192 33.18 -1.48 5.00
N THR A 193 32.41 -0.58 4.41
CA THR A 193 32.75 0.05 3.12
C THR A 193 33.49 1.34 3.35
N GLU A 194 34.23 1.77 2.33
CA GLU A 194 34.90 3.05 2.36
C GLU A 194 34.92 3.70 0.97
N GLU A 195 34.64 5.00 0.92
CA GLU A 195 34.28 5.70 -0.31
C GLU A 195 35.50 6.12 -1.16
N TYR A 196 36.58 6.62 -0.54
CA TYR A 196 37.74 7.14 -1.27
C TYR A 196 38.57 6.05 -1.94
N GLY A 197 38.88 4.99 -1.22
CA GLY A 197 39.68 3.86 -1.67
C GLY A 197 39.07 2.97 -2.75
N PRO A 198 37.87 3.28 -3.27
CA PRO A 198 36.64 2.57 -2.92
C PRO A 198 36.93 1.14 -2.42
N SER A 199 36.83 0.90 -1.11
CA SER A 199 37.40 -0.30 -0.50
C SER A 199 36.50 -0.97 0.54
N LEU A 200 36.90 -2.17 0.98
CA LEU A 200 36.27 -2.92 2.06
C LEU A 200 37.27 -3.13 3.20
N LEU A 201 36.83 -2.93 4.45
CA LEU A 201 37.65 -3.11 5.65
C LEU A 201 37.10 -4.25 6.49
N HIS A 202 37.94 -5.23 6.84
CA HIS A 202 37.62 -6.22 7.88
C HIS A 202 38.11 -5.70 9.21
N VAL A 203 37.23 -5.62 10.20
CA VAL A 203 37.47 -4.96 11.49
C VAL A 203 37.15 -5.91 12.63
N ALA A 204 38.04 -6.01 13.61
CA ALA A 204 37.83 -6.82 14.80
C ALA A 204 36.74 -6.22 15.71
N THR A 205 36.25 -7.01 16.67
CA THR A 205 35.24 -6.59 17.66
C THR A 205 35.62 -5.33 18.46
N ASP A 206 36.92 -5.04 18.59
CA ASP A 206 37.44 -3.88 19.32
C ASP A 206 37.74 -2.66 18.43
N GLY A 207 37.41 -2.74 17.14
CA GLY A 207 37.63 -1.67 16.16
C GLY A 207 38.97 -1.76 15.42
N SER A 208 39.84 -2.72 15.73
CA SER A 208 41.11 -2.89 15.01
C SER A 208 40.92 -3.35 13.57
N VAL A 209 41.44 -2.60 12.59
CA VAL A 209 41.42 -2.98 11.17
C VAL A 209 42.37 -4.17 10.95
N LEU A 210 41.79 -5.29 10.50
CA LEU A 210 42.47 -6.54 10.19
C LEU A 210 43.03 -6.55 8.78
N GLU A 211 42.25 -6.05 7.80
CA GLU A 211 42.68 -5.86 6.42
C GLU A 211 41.82 -4.82 5.70
N ARG A 212 42.39 -4.20 4.65
CA ARG A 212 41.68 -3.34 3.69
C ARG A 212 41.85 -3.90 2.27
N VAL A 213 40.75 -4.24 1.63
CA VAL A 213 40.71 -4.78 0.26
C VAL A 213 40.33 -3.68 -0.71
N VAL A 214 41.20 -3.41 -1.67
CA VAL A 214 41.08 -2.26 -2.60
C VAL A 214 41.02 -2.73 -4.07
N PRO A 215 40.64 -1.86 -5.01
CA PRO A 215 40.73 -2.12 -6.44
C PRO A 215 42.16 -2.41 -6.87
N GLU A 216 42.34 -3.32 -7.82
CA GLU A 216 43.66 -3.69 -8.33
C GLU A 216 44.47 -2.46 -8.78
N GLY A 217 45.65 -2.27 -8.18
CA GLY A 217 46.57 -1.16 -8.44
C GLY A 217 46.50 -0.03 -7.42
N VAL A 218 45.47 -0.01 -6.55
CA VAL A 218 45.33 0.99 -5.48
C VAL A 218 46.22 0.67 -4.28
N ALA A 219 46.50 -0.61 -3.98
CA ALA A 219 47.30 -0.98 -2.80
C ALA A 219 48.71 -0.36 -2.82
N ALA A 220 49.29 -0.18 -4.01
CA ALA A 220 50.60 0.47 -4.19
C ALA A 220 50.63 1.95 -3.78
N GLN A 221 49.47 2.62 -3.74
CA GLN A 221 49.33 4.02 -3.34
C GLN A 221 49.20 4.16 -1.80
N LEU A 222 48.73 3.11 -1.12
CA LEU A 222 48.51 3.07 0.33
C LEU A 222 49.62 2.35 1.12
N THR A 223 50.83 2.27 0.57
CA THR A 223 51.97 1.55 1.20
C THR A 223 52.40 2.09 2.58
N GLY A 224 51.92 3.26 2.98
CA GLY A 224 52.14 3.82 4.31
C GLY A 224 51.11 3.43 5.36
N ALA A 225 50.09 2.63 4.99
CA ALA A 225 49.09 2.15 5.94
C ALA A 225 49.72 1.22 6.99
N THR A 226 49.22 1.28 8.22
CA THR A 226 49.72 0.49 9.36
C THR A 226 48.98 -0.83 9.54
N TYR A 227 47.98 -1.10 8.70
CA TYR A 227 47.29 -2.39 8.55
C TYR A 227 47.50 -2.99 7.14
N PRO A 228 47.26 -4.30 6.94
CA PRO A 228 47.38 -4.94 5.62
C PRO A 228 46.43 -4.32 4.58
N VAL A 229 46.97 -3.99 3.40
CA VAL A 229 46.20 -3.52 2.23
C VAL A 229 46.47 -4.45 1.05
N THR A 230 45.42 -4.97 0.42
CA THR A 230 45.53 -5.94 -0.69
C THR A 230 44.66 -5.57 -1.88
N ASP A 231 45.21 -5.78 -3.08
CA ASP A 231 44.46 -5.74 -4.32
C ASP A 231 43.52 -6.96 -4.40
N GLY A 232 42.21 -6.73 -4.31
CA GLY A 232 41.21 -7.81 -4.33
C GLY A 232 39.90 -7.46 -5.03
N LEU A 233 39.70 -6.19 -5.42
CA LEU A 233 38.52 -5.74 -6.16
C LEU A 233 38.88 -5.40 -7.62
N PRO A 234 37.90 -5.40 -8.56
CA PRO A 234 38.15 -5.06 -9.96
C PRO A 234 38.77 -3.67 -10.15
N ALA A 235 39.81 -3.57 -10.98
CA ALA A 235 40.56 -2.33 -11.22
C ALA A 235 39.68 -1.16 -11.67
N ILE A 236 38.61 -1.43 -12.43
CA ILE A 236 37.70 -0.41 -12.97
C ILE A 236 37.03 0.45 -11.89
N LEU A 237 36.90 -0.06 -10.66
CA LEU A 237 36.33 0.70 -9.54
C LEU A 237 37.16 1.94 -9.19
N ALA A 238 38.45 1.98 -9.54
CA ALA A 238 39.27 3.19 -9.44
C ALA A 238 38.76 4.36 -10.30
N LYS A 239 37.83 4.12 -11.24
CA LYS A 239 37.09 5.15 -12.00
C LYS A 239 35.89 5.72 -11.26
N ARG A 240 35.69 5.43 -9.98
CA ARG A 240 34.65 6.09 -9.19
C ARG A 240 34.73 7.61 -9.34
N LYS A 241 33.58 8.29 -9.31
CA LYS A 241 33.59 9.74 -9.15
C LYS A 241 34.16 10.06 -7.74
N LEU A 242 34.89 11.17 -7.60
CA LEU A 242 35.38 11.62 -6.28
C LEU A 242 34.23 11.91 -5.34
N ASN A 243 34.33 11.41 -4.10
CA ASN A 243 33.25 11.35 -3.10
C ASN A 243 31.98 10.65 -3.65
N ARG A 244 32.15 9.51 -4.35
CA ARG A 244 31.08 8.65 -4.94
C ARG A 244 31.53 7.18 -5.06
N GLY A 245 31.93 6.57 -3.95
CA GLY A 245 32.65 5.29 -3.86
C GLY A 245 31.76 4.06 -3.65
N ILE A 246 32.28 3.05 -2.92
CA ILE A 246 31.42 1.95 -2.45
C ILE A 246 30.58 2.51 -1.31
N GLU A 247 29.28 2.58 -1.53
CA GLU A 247 28.35 3.17 -0.58
C GLU A 247 27.93 2.13 0.46
N SER A 248 27.48 0.98 -0.02
CA SER A 248 26.71 0.08 0.83
C SER A 248 27.21 -1.36 0.78
N LEU A 249 26.94 -2.08 1.87
CA LEU A 249 27.32 -3.46 2.11
C LEU A 249 26.17 -4.26 2.70
N ALA A 250 25.90 -5.41 2.11
CA ALA A 250 24.97 -6.39 2.65
C ALA A 250 25.63 -7.76 2.83
N ILE A 251 25.11 -8.56 3.75
CA ILE A 251 25.52 -9.94 3.99
C ILE A 251 24.30 -10.86 3.95
N ASN A 252 24.37 -11.98 3.24
CA ASN A 252 23.26 -12.93 3.24
C ASN A 252 23.13 -13.68 4.59
N PRO A 253 21.95 -14.23 4.92
CA PRO A 253 21.69 -14.80 6.24
C PRO A 253 22.60 -15.96 6.66
N ASP A 254 23.22 -16.68 5.73
CA ASP A 254 24.13 -17.79 6.03
C ASP A 254 25.62 -17.40 6.09
N GLU A 255 25.93 -16.11 5.94
CA GLU A 255 27.28 -15.54 5.95
C GLU A 255 28.23 -16.17 4.93
N THR A 256 27.73 -16.53 3.75
CA THR A 256 28.57 -17.08 2.66
C THR A 256 28.86 -16.08 1.55
N ALA A 257 28.15 -14.95 1.51
CA ALA A 257 28.35 -13.90 0.52
C ALA A 257 28.19 -12.49 1.10
N LEU A 258 29.06 -11.59 0.62
CA LEU A 258 28.92 -10.15 0.77
C LEU A 258 28.47 -9.54 -0.56
N TYR A 259 27.68 -8.48 -0.47
CA TYR A 259 27.25 -7.69 -1.62
C TYR A 259 27.65 -6.25 -1.39
N PHE A 260 28.27 -5.60 -2.37
CA PHE A 260 28.50 -4.17 -2.31
C PHE A 260 28.04 -3.48 -3.57
N ILE A 261 27.68 -2.21 -3.44
CA ILE A 261 27.21 -1.39 -4.56
C ILE A 261 27.88 -0.02 -4.53
N MET A 262 28.23 0.49 -5.71
CA MET A 262 28.75 1.85 -5.84
C MET A 262 27.64 2.88 -5.58
N GLN A 263 27.94 4.01 -4.95
CA GLN A 263 26.96 5.09 -4.72
C GLN A 263 26.36 5.60 -6.04
N SER A 264 27.16 5.56 -7.11
CA SER A 264 26.89 6.24 -8.36
C SER A 264 27.59 5.56 -9.54
N PRO A 265 27.18 5.86 -10.80
CA PRO A 265 27.89 5.40 -11.98
C PRO A 265 29.37 5.83 -11.97
N LEU A 266 30.23 5.03 -12.58
CA LEU A 266 31.65 5.37 -12.68
C LEU A 266 31.88 6.57 -13.60
N ALA A 267 32.93 7.35 -13.33
CA ALA A 267 33.41 8.41 -14.21
C ALA A 267 34.27 7.82 -15.35
N ASN A 268 33.74 6.81 -16.06
CA ASN A 268 34.41 6.13 -17.15
C ASN A 268 33.68 6.41 -18.49
N PRO A 269 34.36 6.98 -19.51
CA PRO A 269 35.76 7.42 -19.50
C PRO A 269 36.02 8.73 -18.74
N ASP A 270 34.97 9.48 -18.39
CA ASP A 270 35.10 10.78 -17.74
C ASP A 270 33.84 11.19 -16.91
N ASN A 271 33.90 12.36 -16.28
CA ASN A 271 32.80 12.92 -15.49
C ASN A 271 31.53 13.19 -16.32
N SER A 272 31.64 13.38 -17.64
CA SER A 272 30.47 13.59 -18.50
C SER A 272 29.66 12.32 -18.64
N ALA A 273 30.33 11.16 -18.76
CA ALA A 273 29.68 9.86 -18.80
C ALA A 273 28.89 9.59 -17.50
N TYR A 274 29.54 9.78 -16.34
CA TYR A 274 28.89 9.67 -15.03
C TYR A 274 27.62 10.55 -14.93
N SER A 275 27.72 11.83 -15.31
CA SER A 275 26.73 12.85 -14.94
C SER A 275 25.29 12.62 -15.42
N GLY A 276 25.13 11.86 -16.50
CA GLY A 276 23.84 11.51 -17.11
C GLY A 276 23.55 10.00 -17.12
N SER A 277 24.44 9.19 -16.55
CA SER A 277 24.26 7.74 -16.51
C SER A 277 23.32 7.33 -15.39
N LYS A 278 22.69 6.16 -15.57
CA LYS A 278 21.93 5.46 -14.54
C LYS A 278 22.59 4.15 -14.13
N ASN A 279 23.70 3.79 -14.76
CA ASN A 279 24.29 2.47 -14.69
C ASN A 279 25.25 2.37 -13.50
N VAL A 280 24.77 1.76 -12.41
CA VAL A 280 25.52 1.52 -11.17
C VAL A 280 25.92 0.06 -11.08
N ARG A 281 27.11 -0.21 -10.56
CA ARG A 281 27.66 -1.57 -10.46
C ARG A 281 27.44 -2.14 -9.06
N LEU A 282 26.86 -3.33 -8.99
CA LEU A 282 26.67 -4.14 -7.78
C LEU A 282 27.51 -5.41 -7.91
N PHE A 283 28.23 -5.79 -6.86
CA PHE A 283 29.10 -6.95 -6.83
C PHE A 283 28.68 -7.96 -5.78
N LYS A 284 28.88 -9.24 -6.09
CA LYS A 284 28.77 -10.36 -5.14
C LYS A 284 30.16 -10.93 -4.88
N LEU A 285 30.54 -11.04 -3.62
CA LEU A 285 31.80 -11.58 -3.13
C LEU A 285 31.54 -12.84 -2.31
N ALA A 286 32.38 -13.85 -2.43
CA ALA A 286 32.35 -14.99 -1.52
C ALA A 286 32.87 -14.57 -0.15
N LEU A 287 32.29 -15.11 0.93
CA LEU A 287 32.84 -15.04 2.28
C LEU A 287 33.32 -16.43 2.70
N ASN A 288 34.55 -16.52 3.23
CA ASN A 288 35.09 -17.77 3.74
C ASN A 288 34.51 -18.05 5.14
N ALA A 289 34.53 -19.32 5.56
CA ALA A 289 34.00 -19.73 6.86
C ALA A 289 34.73 -19.13 8.08
N ASP A 290 35.87 -18.48 7.88
CA ASP A 290 36.61 -17.73 8.92
C ASP A 290 36.37 -16.21 8.85
N GLY A 291 35.34 -15.78 8.11
CA GLY A 291 34.96 -14.37 7.95
C GLY A 291 35.84 -13.57 6.99
N THR A 292 36.90 -14.18 6.43
CA THR A 292 37.77 -13.51 5.45
C THR A 292 37.16 -13.49 4.05
N LEU A 293 37.56 -12.50 3.24
CA LEU A 293 37.02 -12.35 1.90
C LEU A 293 37.53 -13.45 0.94
N GLY A 294 36.62 -13.99 0.14
CA GLY A 294 36.89 -14.92 -0.95
C GLY A 294 36.96 -14.24 -2.31
N ALA A 295 36.61 -14.96 -3.37
CA ALA A 295 36.65 -14.44 -4.73
C ALA A 295 35.43 -13.56 -5.06
N VAL A 296 35.60 -12.59 -5.97
CA VAL A 296 34.49 -11.92 -6.65
C VAL A 296 33.73 -12.96 -7.49
N GLN A 297 32.45 -13.13 -7.20
CA GLN A 297 31.58 -14.14 -7.82
C GLN A 297 30.75 -13.55 -8.97
N GLY A 298 30.38 -12.27 -8.88
CA GLY A 298 29.63 -11.62 -9.93
C GLY A 298 29.67 -10.10 -9.86
N GLU A 299 29.37 -9.52 -11.01
CA GLU A 299 29.15 -8.09 -11.22
C GLU A 299 27.82 -7.94 -11.96
N TYR A 300 26.96 -7.06 -11.46
CA TYR A 300 25.60 -6.86 -11.95
C TYR A 300 25.32 -5.39 -12.12
N LEU A 301 24.43 -5.07 -13.05
CA LEU A 301 24.04 -3.69 -13.33
C LEU A 301 22.76 -3.34 -12.59
N TYR A 302 22.84 -2.41 -11.65
CA TYR A 302 21.70 -1.72 -11.04
C TYR A 302 21.43 -0.43 -11.83
N THR A 303 20.16 -0.16 -12.15
CA THR A 303 19.78 1.04 -12.90
C THR A 303 19.06 2.02 -11.98
N LEU A 304 19.65 3.20 -11.76
CA LEU A 304 19.02 4.29 -11.01
C LEU A 304 17.75 4.76 -11.70
N ASP A 305 16.79 5.19 -10.90
CA ASP A 305 15.64 5.94 -11.36
C ASP A 305 16.04 7.29 -11.95
N SER A 306 15.09 7.88 -12.68
CA SER A 306 15.23 9.26 -13.12
C SER A 306 14.82 10.23 -12.01
N PRO A 307 15.40 11.45 -11.94
CA PRO A 307 15.03 12.47 -10.95
C PRO A 307 13.53 12.78 -10.85
N GLN A 308 12.77 12.52 -11.90
CA GLN A 308 11.34 12.70 -11.97
C GLN A 308 10.57 11.83 -10.97
N SER A 309 11.08 10.66 -10.59
CA SER A 309 10.37 9.81 -9.62
C SER A 309 10.54 10.32 -8.17
N PHE A 310 11.43 11.29 -7.93
CA PHE A 310 11.72 11.85 -6.61
C PHE A 310 11.01 13.19 -6.36
N ALA A 311 10.12 13.63 -7.24
CA ALA A 311 9.43 14.91 -7.08
C ALA A 311 8.12 14.97 -7.86
N ASP A 312 7.12 15.65 -7.28
CA ASP A 312 5.96 16.12 -8.02
C ASP A 312 6.17 17.60 -8.39
N ARG A 313 6.48 17.84 -9.65
CA ARG A 313 6.70 19.19 -10.17
C ARG A 313 5.42 20.03 -10.18
N ALA A 314 4.25 19.42 -10.39
CA ALA A 314 2.99 20.13 -10.47
C ALA A 314 2.56 20.63 -9.07
N GLY A 315 2.61 19.75 -8.07
CA GLY A 315 2.37 20.09 -6.66
C GLY A 315 3.49 20.87 -5.98
N GLY A 316 4.69 20.92 -6.58
CA GLY A 316 5.85 21.60 -5.99
C GLY A 316 6.48 20.83 -4.82
N GLU A 317 6.25 19.52 -4.77
CA GLU A 317 6.68 18.62 -3.70
C GLU A 317 7.91 17.78 -4.06
N GLY A 318 8.54 17.19 -3.05
CA GLY A 318 9.73 16.36 -3.20
C GLY A 318 11.03 17.12 -3.52
N ASP A 319 11.91 16.47 -4.26
CA ASP A 319 13.24 16.95 -4.61
C ASP A 319 13.23 17.79 -5.89
N LEU A 320 12.84 19.07 -5.75
CA LEU A 320 12.90 20.08 -6.81
C LEU A 320 14.02 21.10 -6.57
N LYS A 321 14.56 21.67 -7.65
CA LYS A 321 15.46 22.83 -7.61
C LYS A 321 14.96 23.91 -8.55
N ASN A 322 14.59 25.06 -7.99
CA ASN A 322 13.96 26.17 -8.72
C ASN A 322 12.69 25.73 -9.49
N ASN A 323 11.85 24.91 -8.86
CA ASN A 323 10.62 24.32 -9.43
C ASN A 323 10.85 23.50 -10.71
N ASP A 324 12.03 22.89 -10.84
CA ASP A 324 12.37 21.94 -11.88
C ASP A 324 13.01 20.70 -11.26
N TYR A 325 12.99 19.60 -12.01
CA TYR A 325 13.58 18.34 -11.58
C TYR A 325 15.09 18.49 -11.35
N ARG A 326 15.60 17.68 -10.41
CA ARG A 326 17.03 17.56 -10.14
C ARG A 326 17.77 16.91 -11.31
N LYS A 327 19.10 16.91 -11.26
CA LYS A 327 19.94 16.28 -12.29
C LYS A 327 20.04 14.79 -12.01
N GLN A 328 20.30 13.98 -13.04
CA GLN A 328 20.52 12.54 -12.86
C GLN A 328 21.65 12.23 -11.86
N SER A 329 22.70 13.04 -11.84
CA SER A 329 23.83 12.94 -10.90
C SER A 329 23.50 13.36 -9.46
N ASP A 330 22.29 13.84 -9.18
CA ASP A 330 21.79 14.02 -7.82
C ASP A 330 21.17 12.72 -7.25
N VAL A 331 20.78 11.77 -8.11
CA VAL A 331 20.19 10.48 -7.69
C VAL A 331 21.31 9.51 -7.35
N LYS A 332 21.22 8.87 -6.18
CA LYS A 332 22.23 7.93 -5.71
C LYS A 332 21.65 6.79 -4.87
N VAL A 333 22.40 5.69 -4.84
CA VAL A 333 22.23 4.64 -3.83
C VAL A 333 22.78 5.17 -2.51
N SER A 334 22.14 4.85 -1.40
CA SER A 334 22.67 5.17 -0.07
C SER A 334 22.72 4.01 0.91
N GLU A 335 21.91 2.97 0.74
CA GLU A 335 22.03 1.76 1.57
C GLU A 335 21.51 0.53 0.83
N MET A 336 21.83 -0.64 1.35
CA MET A 336 21.40 -1.92 0.85
C MET A 336 21.46 -2.96 1.96
N ILE A 337 20.40 -3.75 2.08
CA ILE A 337 20.34 -4.90 2.98
C ILE A 337 20.06 -6.17 2.18
N ALA A 338 20.50 -7.32 2.69
CA ALA A 338 20.08 -8.61 2.16
C ALA A 338 18.93 -9.14 3.00
N VAL A 339 17.86 -9.53 2.33
CA VAL A 339 16.64 -10.10 2.94
C VAL A 339 16.51 -11.60 2.66
N GLY A 340 17.46 -12.14 1.91
CA GLY A 340 17.61 -13.55 1.55
C GLY A 340 18.87 -13.76 0.73
N ASP A 341 19.05 -14.97 0.19
CA ASP A 341 20.15 -15.24 -0.74
C ASP A 341 19.89 -14.53 -2.06
N ASP A 342 20.82 -13.65 -2.46
CA ASP A 342 20.73 -12.89 -3.71
C ASP A 342 19.49 -11.97 -3.82
N GLN A 343 18.75 -11.79 -2.72
CA GLN A 343 17.60 -10.89 -2.57
C GLN A 343 18.00 -9.70 -1.72
N LEU A 344 17.89 -8.51 -2.31
CA LEU A 344 18.39 -7.28 -1.74
C LEU A 344 17.27 -6.23 -1.67
N VAL A 345 17.35 -5.33 -0.71
CA VAL A 345 16.58 -4.08 -0.70
C VAL A 345 17.59 -2.94 -0.81
N VAL A 346 17.44 -2.11 -1.83
CA VAL A 346 18.34 -0.99 -2.13
C VAL A 346 17.62 0.32 -1.84
N LEU A 347 18.23 1.17 -1.02
CA LEU A 347 17.82 2.53 -0.73
C LEU A 347 18.42 3.46 -1.78
N GLU A 348 17.54 4.12 -2.54
CA GLU A 348 17.87 5.09 -3.56
C GLU A 348 17.24 6.44 -3.20
N ARG A 349 17.97 7.55 -3.32
CA ARG A 349 17.46 8.88 -2.92
C ARG A 349 18.09 10.03 -3.68
N ILE A 350 17.54 11.23 -3.48
CA ILE A 350 18.22 12.51 -3.75
C ILE A 350 18.53 13.24 -2.45
N SER A 351 17.53 13.83 -1.81
CA SER A 351 17.73 14.52 -0.53
C SER A 351 16.55 14.33 0.40
N LYS A 352 15.34 14.69 -0.02
CA LYS A 352 14.13 14.53 0.79
C LYS A 352 13.41 13.22 0.52
N ILE A 353 13.45 12.76 -0.72
CA ILE A 353 12.73 11.57 -1.16
C ILE A 353 13.67 10.38 -1.23
N THR A 354 13.19 9.29 -0.65
CA THR A 354 13.83 8.00 -0.50
C THR A 354 12.93 6.93 -1.07
N HIS A 355 13.47 6.12 -1.97
CA HIS A 355 12.87 4.92 -2.51
C HIS A 355 13.60 3.70 -1.98
N LEU A 356 12.83 2.68 -1.61
CA LEU A 356 13.35 1.37 -1.26
C LEU A 356 12.92 0.42 -2.36
N TYR A 357 13.88 -0.18 -3.06
CA TYR A 357 13.63 -1.14 -4.14
C TYR A 357 14.03 -2.54 -3.71
N ARG A 358 13.14 -3.51 -3.92
CA ARG A 358 13.55 -4.92 -3.93
C ARG A 358 14.29 -5.24 -5.22
N VAL A 359 15.35 -6.03 -5.11
CA VAL A 359 16.23 -6.42 -6.21
C VAL A 359 16.61 -7.89 -6.07
N ASP A 360 16.58 -8.61 -7.19
CA ASP A 360 17.02 -10.01 -7.30
C ASP A 360 18.16 -10.12 -8.32
N LEU A 361 19.24 -10.81 -7.97
CA LEU A 361 20.34 -11.10 -8.90
C LEU A 361 19.96 -12.18 -9.94
N ALA A 362 18.92 -12.97 -9.70
CA ALA A 362 18.44 -13.99 -10.62
C ALA A 362 17.98 -13.39 -11.95
N GLY A 363 18.42 -14.00 -13.05
CA GLY A 363 18.06 -13.56 -14.40
C GLY A 363 18.85 -12.36 -14.94
N ALA A 364 19.57 -11.62 -14.09
CA ALA A 364 20.45 -10.54 -14.52
C ALA A 364 21.73 -11.06 -15.19
N THR A 365 22.29 -10.27 -16.10
CA THR A 365 23.56 -10.59 -16.74
C THR A 365 24.72 -10.37 -15.77
N ASN A 366 25.49 -11.43 -15.48
CA ASN A 366 26.76 -11.30 -14.78
C ASN A 366 27.82 -10.74 -15.74
N LEU A 367 28.30 -9.53 -15.46
CA LEU A 367 29.27 -8.78 -16.26
C LEU A 367 30.73 -9.10 -15.89
N LEU A 368 30.97 -9.83 -14.81
CA LEU A 368 32.32 -10.07 -14.30
C LEU A 368 33.22 -10.75 -15.34
N GLY A 369 34.39 -10.17 -15.57
CA GLY A 369 35.38 -10.60 -16.55
C GLY A 369 34.99 -10.31 -18.01
N SER A 370 33.92 -9.53 -18.24
CA SER A 370 33.49 -9.16 -19.58
C SER A 370 34.32 -7.98 -20.13
N ALA A 371 33.95 -7.50 -21.33
CA ALA A 371 34.54 -6.28 -21.87
C ALA A 371 34.18 -5.04 -21.05
N TRP A 372 33.11 -5.08 -20.25
CA TRP A 372 32.62 -3.92 -19.49
C TRP A 372 33.48 -3.57 -18.26
N ASP A 373 34.39 -4.47 -17.87
CA ASP A 373 35.35 -4.28 -16.77
C ASP A 373 36.63 -3.58 -17.23
N SER A 374 36.77 -3.33 -18.54
CA SER A 374 37.93 -2.66 -19.12
C SER A 374 37.67 -1.16 -19.26
N GLU A 375 38.53 -0.34 -18.64
CA GLU A 375 38.55 1.13 -18.83
C GLU A 375 38.67 1.55 -20.30
N ALA A 376 39.22 0.69 -21.17
CA ALA A 376 39.42 0.98 -22.58
C ALA A 376 38.16 0.77 -23.44
N THR A 377 37.07 0.26 -22.87
CA THR A 377 35.84 -0.06 -23.61
C THR A 377 35.11 1.22 -24.02
N SER A 378 34.70 1.28 -25.29
CA SER A 378 34.09 2.47 -25.90
C SER A 378 32.99 2.08 -26.90
N PRO A 379 31.75 2.58 -26.73
CA PRO A 379 31.26 3.33 -25.56
C PRO A 379 31.42 2.54 -24.26
N SER A 380 31.67 3.23 -23.14
CA SER A 380 31.76 2.59 -21.82
C SER A 380 30.38 2.14 -21.35
N LEU A 381 30.31 1.28 -20.32
CA LEU A 381 29.03 0.83 -19.75
C LEU A 381 28.18 2.03 -19.30
N GLU A 382 28.83 3.05 -18.75
CA GLU A 382 28.19 4.26 -18.24
C GLU A 382 27.61 5.14 -19.37
N GLN A 383 28.05 4.92 -20.61
CA GLN A 383 27.53 5.59 -21.80
C GLN A 383 26.43 4.79 -22.53
N ILE A 384 26.15 3.56 -22.11
CA ILE A 384 25.11 2.73 -22.74
C ILE A 384 23.72 3.11 -22.22
N VAL A 385 22.83 3.46 -23.14
CA VAL A 385 21.40 3.70 -22.87
C VAL A 385 20.56 2.48 -23.27
N ASP A 386 20.85 1.87 -24.43
CA ASP A 386 20.17 0.67 -24.92
C ASP A 386 20.89 -0.60 -24.43
N LEU A 387 20.63 -0.98 -23.17
CA LEU A 387 21.22 -2.16 -22.54
C LEU A 387 20.82 -3.46 -23.27
N GLN A 388 19.59 -3.54 -23.77
CA GLN A 388 19.08 -4.71 -24.49
C GLN A 388 19.82 -4.91 -25.81
N GLY A 389 20.12 -3.83 -26.54
CA GLY A 389 20.92 -3.86 -27.76
C GLY A 389 22.33 -4.40 -27.55
N GLU A 390 22.89 -4.21 -26.35
CA GLU A 390 24.19 -4.77 -25.92
C GLU A 390 24.08 -6.16 -25.27
N GLY A 391 22.87 -6.73 -25.18
CA GLY A 391 22.63 -8.03 -24.58
C GLY A 391 22.79 -8.05 -23.05
N ILE A 392 22.67 -6.89 -22.39
CA ILE A 392 22.76 -6.74 -20.95
C ILE A 392 21.34 -6.70 -20.37
N VAL A 393 21.07 -7.61 -19.45
CA VAL A 393 19.86 -7.59 -18.62
C VAL A 393 20.26 -6.99 -17.26
N PRO A 394 19.83 -5.75 -16.94
CA PRO A 394 20.06 -5.19 -15.61
C PRO A 394 19.26 -5.95 -14.56
N LEU A 395 19.61 -5.72 -13.29
CA LEU A 395 18.85 -6.22 -12.15
C LEU A 395 17.40 -5.76 -12.25
N ALA A 396 16.47 -6.70 -12.14
CA ALA A 396 15.07 -6.38 -12.01
C ALA A 396 14.85 -5.71 -10.65
N LYS A 397 14.18 -4.57 -10.64
CA LYS A 397 13.84 -3.86 -9.39
C LYS A 397 12.34 -3.58 -9.31
N SER A 398 11.78 -3.69 -8.11
CA SER A 398 10.38 -3.35 -7.82
C SER A 398 10.33 -2.40 -6.61
N LEU A 399 9.59 -1.30 -6.73
CA LEU A 399 9.44 -0.34 -5.65
C LEU A 399 8.72 -0.99 -4.47
N ALA A 400 9.38 -1.01 -3.31
CA ALA A 400 8.83 -1.48 -2.04
C ALA A 400 8.25 -0.34 -1.21
N PHE A 401 8.87 0.84 -1.26
CA PHE A 401 8.42 2.01 -0.51
C PHE A 401 8.95 3.31 -1.14
N THR A 402 8.16 4.37 -1.03
CA THR A 402 8.59 5.76 -1.22
C THR A 402 7.93 6.64 -0.16
N ASN A 403 8.66 7.66 0.33
CA ASN A 403 8.05 8.70 1.16
C ASN A 403 7.43 9.85 0.35
N LEU A 404 7.55 9.86 -0.98
CA LEU A 404 6.82 10.83 -1.82
C LEU A 404 5.32 10.50 -1.80
N GLY A 405 4.50 11.45 -1.34
CA GLY A 405 3.05 11.24 -1.18
C GLY A 405 2.66 10.29 -0.05
N SER A 406 3.61 9.87 0.79
CA SER A 406 3.36 9.01 1.95
C SER A 406 3.02 9.83 3.19
N ALA A 407 2.32 9.21 4.15
CA ALA A 407 2.15 9.78 5.49
C ALA A 407 3.42 9.65 6.36
N LEU A 408 4.39 8.81 5.96
CA LEU A 408 5.66 8.66 6.66
C LEU A 408 6.64 9.74 6.22
N GLU A 409 6.81 10.76 7.06
CA GLU A 409 7.82 11.80 6.87
C GLU A 409 9.20 11.28 7.27
N LEU A 410 10.20 11.56 6.44
CA LEU A 410 11.59 11.17 6.69
C LEU A 410 12.48 12.41 6.74
N ALA A 411 13.60 12.31 7.44
CA ALA A 411 14.59 13.37 7.45
C ALA A 411 15.28 13.43 6.08
N LYS A 412 16.01 14.53 5.84
CA LYS A 412 16.81 14.61 4.62
C LYS A 412 18.01 13.69 4.78
N LYS A 413 18.44 13.09 3.66
CA LYS A 413 19.61 12.21 3.58
C LYS A 413 19.48 10.94 4.41
N GLU A 414 18.37 10.22 4.24
CA GLU A 414 18.27 8.84 4.70
C GLU A 414 19.41 8.01 4.07
N GLU A 415 20.27 7.47 4.91
CA GLU A 415 21.52 6.81 4.51
C GLU A 415 21.73 5.48 5.24
N GLY A 416 21.05 5.22 6.37
CA GLY A 416 21.03 3.90 7.01
C GLY A 416 19.67 3.20 6.94
N LEU A 417 19.70 1.89 6.78
CA LEU A 417 18.55 0.98 6.74
C LEU A 417 18.93 -0.34 7.41
N ALA A 418 18.12 -0.84 8.35
CA ALA A 418 18.31 -2.16 8.94
C ALA A 418 16.98 -2.87 9.22
N MET A 419 16.92 -4.18 8.95
CA MET A 419 15.80 -5.04 9.40
C MET A 419 16.02 -5.45 10.84
N LEU A 420 15.19 -4.94 11.75
CA LEU A 420 15.35 -5.24 13.18
C LEU A 420 14.77 -6.61 13.54
N ASP A 421 13.67 -6.99 12.89
CA ASP A 421 13.05 -8.29 13.03
C ASP A 421 12.23 -8.64 11.76
N GLY A 422 11.37 -9.65 11.87
CA GLY A 422 10.44 -10.02 10.81
C GLY A 422 9.22 -9.11 10.68
N THR A 423 9.22 -7.87 11.21
CA THR A 423 8.10 -6.92 11.12
C THR A 423 8.61 -5.51 10.80
N TYR A 424 9.59 -5.04 11.58
CA TYR A 424 10.09 -3.68 11.65
C TYR A 424 11.44 -3.53 10.96
N ALA A 425 11.57 -2.41 10.24
CA ALA A 425 12.87 -1.91 9.84
C ALA A 425 13.08 -0.50 10.41
N MET A 426 14.35 -0.13 10.48
CA MET A 426 14.81 1.18 10.90
C MET A 426 15.37 1.94 9.69
N LEU A 427 15.03 3.22 9.59
CA LEU A 427 15.68 4.20 8.75
C LEU A 427 16.39 5.25 9.62
N ILE A 428 17.52 5.77 9.15
CA ILE A 428 18.29 6.82 9.83
C ILE A 428 18.96 7.74 8.80
N ASN A 429 18.95 9.04 9.07
CA ASN A 429 19.62 10.01 8.23
C ASN A 429 21.04 10.36 8.67
N ASP A 430 21.89 10.66 7.69
CA ASP A 430 23.14 11.36 7.96
C ASP A 430 22.88 12.85 8.18
N ASN A 431 23.44 13.37 9.27
CA ASN A 431 23.28 14.77 9.70
C ASN A 431 24.49 15.65 9.29
N ASP A 432 25.45 15.10 8.55
CA ASP A 432 26.73 15.76 8.20
C ASP A 432 27.43 16.39 9.41
N PHE A 433 27.43 15.70 10.56
CA PHE A 433 27.97 16.20 11.83
C PHE A 433 27.33 17.49 12.35
N GLY A 434 26.09 17.78 11.94
CA GLY A 434 25.34 18.97 12.33
C GLY A 434 25.85 20.27 11.71
N ILE A 435 26.68 20.20 10.66
CA ILE A 435 27.28 21.38 10.01
C ILE A 435 26.21 22.38 9.51
N SER A 436 25.10 21.85 8.99
CA SER A 436 23.94 22.64 8.53
C SER A 436 22.86 22.81 9.61
N GLY A 437 23.09 22.28 10.82
CA GLY A 437 22.14 22.27 11.94
C GLY A 437 21.13 21.14 11.90
N ASP A 438 21.32 20.14 11.03
CA ASP A 438 20.48 18.95 10.93
C ASP A 438 20.68 18.02 12.16
N THR A 439 19.63 17.28 12.53
CA THR A 439 19.64 16.26 13.58
C THR A 439 19.83 14.87 12.97
N THR A 440 20.27 13.91 13.78
CA THR A 440 20.16 12.49 13.43
C THR A 440 18.84 11.98 13.97
N ASP A 441 17.93 11.63 13.09
CA ASP A 441 16.60 11.13 13.37
C ASP A 441 16.52 9.66 12.93
N VAL A 442 15.93 8.85 13.81
CA VAL A 442 15.75 7.41 13.61
C VAL A 442 14.26 7.14 13.56
N VAL A 443 13.84 6.40 12.53
CA VAL A 443 12.45 6.00 12.31
C VAL A 443 12.38 4.48 12.28
N ILE A 444 11.65 3.88 13.23
CA ILE A 444 11.34 2.46 13.26
C ILE A 444 9.88 2.28 12.88
N THR A 445 9.62 1.49 11.84
CA THR A 445 8.29 1.35 11.25
C THR A 445 8.12 -0.03 10.60
N PRO A 446 6.90 -0.59 10.52
CA PRO A 446 6.68 -1.90 9.93
C PRO A 446 6.92 -1.88 8.41
N PHE A 447 7.79 -2.76 7.93
CA PHE A 447 8.12 -2.91 6.52
C PHE A 447 8.17 -4.37 6.03
N ASN A 448 7.95 -5.36 6.89
CA ASN A 448 8.21 -6.77 6.58
C ASN A 448 7.62 -7.26 5.24
N ASP A 449 6.32 -7.06 4.97
CA ASP A 449 5.71 -7.53 3.71
C ASP A 449 6.19 -6.76 2.47
N ARG A 450 6.86 -5.62 2.69
CA ARG A 450 7.50 -4.78 1.67
C ARG A 450 8.96 -5.16 1.42
N PHE A 451 9.62 -5.92 2.29
CA PHE A 451 11.03 -6.36 2.11
C PHE A 451 11.26 -7.86 1.91
N THR A 452 10.62 -8.75 2.66
CA THR A 452 10.99 -10.19 2.71
C THR A 452 10.27 -11.11 1.70
N GLY A 453 9.32 -10.58 0.93
CA GLY A 453 8.61 -11.33 -0.10
C GLY A 453 9.22 -11.16 -1.49
N MET A 454 10.15 -12.04 -1.91
CA MET A 454 9.92 -12.61 -3.24
C MET A 454 8.55 -13.26 -3.15
N ALA A 455 7.64 -12.86 -4.03
CA ALA A 455 6.41 -13.60 -4.20
C ALA A 455 6.78 -15.09 -4.35
N ALA A 456 6.41 -15.93 -3.37
CA ALA A 456 5.78 -17.17 -3.77
C ALA A 456 4.75 -16.71 -4.81
N ALA A 457 4.87 -17.20 -6.05
CA ALA A 457 4.00 -16.80 -7.16
C ALA A 457 2.60 -16.65 -6.57
N HIS A 458 2.07 -15.42 -6.57
CA HIS A 458 0.72 -15.25 -6.05
C HIS A 458 -0.15 -16.11 -6.95
N PRO A 459 -0.93 -17.03 -6.38
CA PRO A 459 -1.83 -17.79 -7.21
C PRO A 459 -2.75 -16.80 -7.91
N VAL A 460 -2.79 -16.90 -9.24
CA VAL A 460 -3.59 -16.02 -10.10
C VAL A 460 -4.89 -16.72 -10.44
N LEU A 461 -5.94 -15.93 -10.64
CA LEU A 461 -7.19 -16.41 -11.20
C LEU A 461 -6.99 -16.79 -12.67
N VAL A 462 -7.43 -18.00 -12.99
CA VAL A 462 -7.56 -18.54 -14.34
C VAL A 462 -9.05 -18.71 -14.62
N HIS A 463 -9.54 -18.12 -15.71
CA HIS A 463 -10.92 -18.29 -16.15
C HIS A 463 -11.12 -19.71 -16.71
N GLU A 464 -12.01 -20.49 -16.11
CA GLU A 464 -12.23 -21.90 -16.45
C GLU A 464 -13.46 -22.09 -17.34
N SER A 465 -14.60 -21.56 -16.92
CA SER A 465 -15.86 -21.73 -17.65
C SER A 465 -16.84 -20.61 -17.37
N ARG A 466 -17.84 -20.53 -18.25
CA ARG A 466 -18.92 -19.54 -18.22
C ARG A 466 -20.24 -20.21 -18.55
N TYR A 467 -21.28 -19.86 -17.82
CA TYR A 467 -22.68 -20.10 -18.17
C TYR A 467 -23.34 -18.77 -18.53
N GLY A 468 -24.25 -18.76 -19.52
CA GLY A 468 -25.04 -17.59 -19.88
C GLY A 468 -26.52 -17.91 -19.85
N SER A 469 -27.32 -17.03 -19.26
CA SER A 469 -28.79 -17.13 -19.20
C SER A 469 -29.43 -16.88 -20.57
N GLY A 470 -28.79 -16.08 -21.41
CA GLY A 470 -29.31 -15.61 -22.69
C GLY A 470 -30.08 -14.29 -22.60
N LEU A 471 -30.09 -13.65 -21.43
CA LEU A 471 -30.67 -12.34 -21.17
C LEU A 471 -29.55 -11.29 -21.10
N PHE A 472 -29.85 -10.06 -21.52
CA PHE A 472 -28.93 -8.92 -21.50
C PHE A 472 -29.60 -7.75 -20.79
N ASP A 473 -28.95 -7.16 -19.78
CA ASP A 473 -29.41 -5.96 -19.08
C ASP A 473 -30.78 -6.15 -18.37
N GLU A 474 -30.97 -7.32 -17.75
CA GLU A 474 -32.25 -7.76 -17.15
C GLU A 474 -32.05 -8.45 -15.76
N GLY A 475 -30.95 -8.19 -15.02
CA GLY A 475 -30.78 -8.74 -13.67
C GLY A 475 -30.68 -10.29 -13.59
N ALA A 476 -30.14 -10.93 -14.63
CA ALA A 476 -30.23 -12.39 -14.77
C ALA A 476 -29.13 -13.19 -14.03
N ALA A 477 -28.17 -12.52 -13.40
CA ALA A 477 -27.04 -13.13 -12.71
C ALA A 477 -26.47 -12.25 -11.57
N GLU A 478 -27.33 -11.71 -10.72
CA GLU A 478 -26.98 -10.68 -9.73
C GLU A 478 -26.20 -11.27 -8.54
N ILE A 479 -26.87 -12.04 -7.69
CA ILE A 479 -26.25 -12.69 -6.51
C ILE A 479 -25.96 -14.17 -6.78
N VAL A 480 -24.73 -14.59 -6.43
CA VAL A 480 -24.27 -15.99 -6.54
C VAL A 480 -23.83 -16.57 -5.21
N GLN A 481 -24.23 -17.81 -4.95
CA GLN A 481 -23.79 -18.60 -3.79
C GLN A 481 -23.42 -20.03 -4.18
N TYR A 482 -22.55 -20.67 -3.39
CA TYR A 482 -22.09 -22.03 -3.65
C TYR A 482 -22.36 -22.98 -2.49
N HIS A 483 -22.89 -24.16 -2.80
CA HIS A 483 -23.10 -25.24 -1.83
C HIS A 483 -22.14 -26.40 -2.08
N ALA A 484 -21.14 -26.52 -1.19
CA ALA A 484 -20.07 -27.51 -1.29
C ALA A 484 -20.57 -28.96 -1.37
N ALA A 485 -21.56 -29.34 -0.55
CA ALA A 485 -21.99 -30.74 -0.46
C ALA A 485 -22.72 -31.24 -1.71
N SER A 486 -23.40 -30.36 -2.46
CA SER A 486 -24.05 -30.72 -3.73
C SER A 486 -23.28 -30.25 -4.97
N GLN A 487 -22.19 -29.50 -4.79
CA GLN A 487 -21.40 -28.85 -5.85
C GLN A 487 -22.27 -28.02 -6.80
N ARG A 488 -23.22 -27.28 -6.22
CA ARG A 488 -24.15 -26.43 -6.97
C ARG A 488 -23.93 -24.97 -6.65
N SER A 489 -24.00 -24.14 -7.69
CA SER A 489 -24.11 -22.69 -7.57
C SER A 489 -25.58 -22.29 -7.68
N PHE A 490 -26.02 -21.36 -6.85
CA PHE A 490 -27.34 -20.75 -6.87
C PHE A 490 -27.18 -19.30 -7.33
N VAL A 491 -27.86 -18.93 -8.40
CA VAL A 491 -27.71 -17.64 -9.08
C VAL A 491 -29.09 -16.99 -9.15
N VAL A 492 -29.23 -15.78 -8.63
CA VAL A 492 -30.45 -14.99 -8.76
C VAL A 492 -30.67 -14.61 -10.23
N ASN A 493 -31.89 -14.79 -10.71
CA ASN A 493 -32.36 -14.31 -12.00
C ASN A 493 -33.68 -13.57 -11.78
N ALA A 494 -33.58 -12.26 -11.57
CA ALA A 494 -34.71 -11.39 -11.25
C ALA A 494 -35.74 -11.35 -12.39
N ALA A 495 -35.28 -11.25 -13.65
CA ALA A 495 -36.16 -11.26 -14.83
C ALA A 495 -37.12 -12.45 -14.90
N ASP A 496 -36.66 -13.64 -14.53
CA ASP A 496 -37.49 -14.85 -14.51
C ASP A 496 -38.14 -15.14 -13.14
N ARG A 497 -37.87 -14.30 -12.12
CA ARG A 497 -38.34 -14.48 -10.72
C ARG A 497 -37.95 -15.86 -10.18
N SER A 498 -36.70 -16.24 -10.43
CA SER A 498 -36.22 -17.60 -10.20
C SER A 498 -34.79 -17.62 -9.67
N VAL A 499 -34.37 -18.79 -9.19
CA VAL A 499 -32.96 -19.06 -8.86
C VAL A 499 -32.43 -20.12 -9.82
N ASP A 500 -31.49 -19.74 -10.67
CA ASP A 500 -30.78 -20.67 -11.54
C ASP A 500 -29.84 -21.54 -10.72
N VAL A 501 -30.01 -22.86 -10.82
CA VAL A 501 -29.19 -23.85 -10.12
C VAL A 501 -28.21 -24.46 -11.10
N LEU A 502 -26.94 -24.06 -10.99
CA LEU A 502 -25.85 -24.54 -11.82
C LEU A 502 -25.07 -25.64 -11.11
N THR A 503 -24.57 -26.62 -11.85
CA THR A 503 -23.59 -27.60 -11.34
C THR A 503 -22.18 -27.17 -11.70
N VAL A 504 -21.24 -27.34 -10.77
CA VAL A 504 -19.80 -27.22 -11.03
C VAL A 504 -19.25 -28.63 -11.20
N GLY A 505 -18.86 -28.99 -12.43
CA GLY A 505 -18.30 -30.31 -12.74
C GLY A 505 -16.88 -30.51 -12.19
N ASP A 506 -16.42 -31.77 -12.14
CA ASP A 506 -15.02 -32.12 -11.83
C ASP A 506 -14.02 -31.55 -12.86
N ASP A 507 -14.51 -31.19 -14.04
CA ASP A 507 -13.78 -30.50 -15.11
C ASP A 507 -13.93 -28.97 -15.04
N LEU A 508 -14.47 -28.44 -13.93
CA LEU A 508 -14.76 -27.02 -13.70
C LEU A 508 -15.74 -26.40 -14.70
N ALA A 509 -16.50 -27.21 -15.43
CA ALA A 509 -17.56 -26.72 -16.30
C ALA A 509 -18.82 -26.34 -15.51
N LEU A 510 -19.33 -25.13 -15.75
CA LEU A 510 -20.66 -24.72 -15.31
C LEU A 510 -21.75 -25.23 -16.27
N SER A 511 -22.82 -25.80 -15.71
CA SER A 511 -24.02 -26.13 -16.49
C SER A 511 -25.30 -26.01 -15.69
N LYS A 512 -26.36 -25.45 -16.28
CA LYS A 512 -27.68 -25.34 -15.63
C LYS A 512 -28.30 -26.72 -15.41
N ALA A 513 -28.59 -27.03 -14.15
CA ALA A 513 -29.37 -28.20 -13.77
C ALA A 513 -30.86 -27.93 -13.95
N PHE A 514 -31.35 -26.81 -13.39
CA PHE A 514 -32.73 -26.34 -13.47
C PHE A 514 -32.82 -24.88 -12.97
N ALA A 515 -33.98 -24.25 -13.15
CA ALA A 515 -34.35 -23.02 -12.45
C ALA A 515 -35.34 -23.38 -11.33
N LEU A 516 -35.09 -22.93 -10.10
CA LEU A 516 -36.00 -23.09 -8.98
C LEU A 516 -37.13 -22.08 -9.11
N THR A 517 -38.37 -22.57 -9.14
CA THR A 517 -39.56 -21.70 -9.19
C THR A 517 -39.82 -21.13 -7.79
N LEU A 518 -39.92 -19.82 -7.68
CA LEU A 518 -40.22 -19.14 -6.41
C LEU A 518 -41.73 -18.97 -6.18
N PRO A 519 -42.19 -18.84 -4.92
CA PRO A 519 -43.60 -18.61 -4.62
C PRO A 519 -44.05 -17.25 -5.17
N ALA A 520 -45.19 -17.23 -5.85
CA ALA A 520 -45.74 -15.98 -6.40
C ALA A 520 -46.50 -15.14 -5.35
N GLN A 521 -46.91 -15.75 -4.24
CA GLN A 521 -47.73 -15.10 -3.21
C GLN A 521 -47.41 -15.65 -1.81
N THR A 522 -47.68 -14.83 -0.80
CA THR A 522 -47.68 -15.25 0.61
C THR A 522 -48.98 -16.01 0.97
N ALA A 523 -49.04 -16.56 2.18
CA ALA A 523 -50.24 -17.26 2.68
C ALA A 523 -51.45 -16.34 2.94
N ASP A 524 -51.24 -15.03 3.02
CA ASP A 524 -52.26 -13.99 3.15
C ASP A 524 -52.56 -13.26 1.83
N ASP A 525 -52.21 -13.87 0.70
CA ASP A 525 -52.48 -13.40 -0.67
C ASP A 525 -51.77 -12.08 -1.05
N ARG A 526 -50.62 -11.75 -0.43
CA ARG A 526 -49.73 -10.67 -0.89
C ARG A 526 -48.90 -11.15 -2.06
N ASP A 527 -48.87 -10.40 -3.16
CA ASP A 527 -48.08 -10.74 -4.33
C ASP A 527 -46.59 -10.52 -4.02
N LEU A 528 -45.81 -11.55 -4.33
CA LEU A 528 -44.36 -11.53 -4.19
C LEU A 528 -43.72 -11.07 -5.49
N GLY A 529 -42.65 -10.30 -5.30
CA GLY A 529 -41.80 -9.64 -6.28
C GLY A 529 -40.72 -10.54 -6.86
N ASP A 530 -39.64 -9.88 -7.26
CA ASP A 530 -38.43 -10.52 -7.72
C ASP A 530 -37.59 -10.99 -6.52
N ALA A 531 -36.63 -11.87 -6.77
CA ALA A 531 -35.68 -12.29 -5.74
C ALA A 531 -34.45 -11.41 -5.85
N ASN A 532 -34.01 -10.82 -4.74
CA ASN A 532 -32.88 -9.89 -4.74
C ASN A 532 -31.60 -10.61 -4.29
N SER A 533 -31.72 -11.62 -3.41
CA SER A 533 -30.53 -12.26 -2.85
C SER A 533 -30.76 -13.71 -2.43
N VAL A 534 -29.66 -14.47 -2.41
CA VAL A 534 -29.62 -15.86 -1.93
C VAL A 534 -28.46 -16.06 -0.96
N ALA A 535 -28.66 -16.94 0.02
CA ALA A 535 -27.64 -17.38 0.97
C ALA A 535 -27.68 -18.88 1.20
N VAL A 536 -26.52 -19.49 1.42
CA VAL A 536 -26.39 -20.93 1.71
C VAL A 536 -25.68 -21.13 3.04
N SER A 537 -26.19 -22.03 3.88
CA SER A 537 -25.48 -22.51 5.07
C SER A 537 -25.92 -23.90 5.47
N GLY A 538 -24.97 -24.83 5.60
CA GLY A 538 -25.28 -26.25 5.80
C GLY A 538 -26.22 -26.76 4.70
N ASP A 539 -27.33 -27.39 5.09
CA ASP A 539 -28.35 -27.91 4.18
C ASP A 539 -29.44 -26.89 3.82
N TRP A 540 -29.22 -25.60 4.08
CA TRP A 540 -30.22 -24.54 3.84
C TRP A 540 -29.86 -23.63 2.68
N LEU A 541 -30.88 -23.29 1.88
CA LEU A 541 -30.89 -22.14 0.97
C LEU A 541 -31.96 -21.15 1.46
N ALA A 542 -31.56 -19.91 1.71
CA ALA A 542 -32.45 -18.78 1.95
C ALA A 542 -32.53 -17.90 0.71
N VAL A 543 -33.72 -17.41 0.37
CA VAL A 543 -33.97 -16.49 -0.74
C VAL A 543 -34.74 -15.28 -0.22
N ALA A 544 -34.19 -14.07 -0.41
CA ALA A 544 -34.86 -12.80 -0.12
C ALA A 544 -35.73 -12.42 -1.32
N ILE A 545 -37.01 -12.10 -1.07
CA ILE A 545 -37.98 -11.79 -2.12
C ILE A 545 -38.76 -10.55 -1.71
N GLU A 546 -38.78 -9.54 -2.58
CA GLU A 546 -39.55 -8.31 -2.38
C GLU A 546 -41.06 -8.56 -2.49
N ALA A 547 -41.88 -7.56 -2.17
CA ALA A 547 -43.34 -7.69 -2.24
C ALA A 547 -44.02 -6.35 -2.48
N ASP A 548 -45.22 -6.42 -3.07
CA ASP A 548 -46.05 -5.24 -3.24
C ASP A 548 -46.79 -4.81 -1.97
N ASP A 549 -47.19 -3.54 -1.93
CA ASP A 549 -47.96 -2.96 -0.84
C ASP A 549 -49.49 -3.16 -0.97
N GLY A 550 -49.96 -3.85 -2.01
CA GLY A 550 -51.38 -3.98 -2.36
C GLY A 550 -52.04 -2.71 -2.91
N PHE A 551 -51.29 -1.62 -3.09
CA PHE A 551 -51.75 -0.34 -3.66
C PHE A 551 -51.13 -0.04 -5.04
N GLY A 552 -50.38 -1.00 -5.59
CA GLY A 552 -49.79 -0.92 -6.92
C GLY A 552 -48.33 -0.46 -6.91
N ASN A 553 -47.67 -0.41 -5.76
CA ASN A 553 -46.23 -0.20 -5.65
C ASN A 553 -45.54 -1.54 -5.41
N SER A 554 -44.76 -2.03 -6.39
CA SER A 554 -44.20 -3.39 -6.42
C SER A 554 -43.15 -3.68 -5.35
N LYS A 555 -42.48 -2.64 -4.82
CA LYS A 555 -41.36 -2.75 -3.86
C LYS A 555 -41.69 -2.29 -2.43
N GLN A 556 -42.90 -1.78 -2.21
CA GLN A 556 -43.26 -1.05 -0.97
C GLN A 556 -43.94 -1.92 0.09
N GLY A 557 -44.15 -3.21 -0.20
CA GLY A 557 -44.61 -4.19 0.76
C GLY A 557 -43.46 -4.71 1.62
N LYS A 558 -43.82 -5.31 2.76
CA LYS A 558 -42.85 -6.15 3.47
C LYS A 558 -42.56 -7.40 2.65
N GLY A 559 -41.31 -7.69 2.38
CA GLY A 559 -40.94 -8.90 1.65
C GLY A 559 -40.94 -10.15 2.53
N VAL A 560 -40.29 -11.20 2.02
CA VAL A 560 -40.14 -12.47 2.74
C VAL A 560 -38.75 -13.06 2.55
N VAL A 561 -38.34 -13.92 3.49
CA VAL A 561 -37.28 -14.90 3.27
C VAL A 561 -37.90 -16.28 3.11
N VAL A 562 -37.62 -16.94 2.00
CA VAL A 562 -38.06 -18.30 1.71
C VAL A 562 -36.90 -19.27 1.95
N LEU A 563 -37.15 -20.30 2.76
CA LEU A 563 -36.15 -21.30 3.15
C LEU A 563 -36.40 -22.65 2.47
N TYR A 564 -35.38 -23.20 1.82
CA TYR A 564 -35.42 -24.52 1.17
C TYR A 564 -34.38 -25.46 1.78
N ASP A 565 -34.73 -26.75 1.87
CA ASP A 565 -33.80 -27.83 2.16
C ASP A 565 -33.07 -28.23 0.87
N ILE A 566 -31.74 -28.15 0.90
CA ILE A 566 -30.85 -28.48 -0.21
C ILE A 566 -29.95 -29.68 0.08
N ALA A 567 -30.27 -30.47 1.11
CA ALA A 567 -29.53 -31.67 1.47
C ALA A 567 -29.39 -32.64 0.27
N SER A 568 -28.21 -33.23 0.14
CA SER A 568 -27.95 -34.23 -0.90
C SER A 568 -28.70 -35.55 -0.64
N GLY A 569 -29.12 -36.25 -1.71
CA GLY A 569 -29.76 -37.59 -1.61
C GLY A 569 -31.22 -37.62 -2.05
N GLU A 570 -32.07 -38.39 -1.35
CA GLU A 570 -33.49 -38.61 -1.73
C GLU A 570 -34.35 -37.33 -1.67
N ASN A 571 -33.88 -36.28 -0.97
CA ASN A 571 -34.56 -34.99 -0.82
C ASN A 571 -33.91 -33.86 -1.63
N ALA A 572 -33.03 -34.18 -2.59
CA ALA A 572 -32.33 -33.17 -3.36
C ALA A 572 -33.28 -32.17 -4.03
N LEU A 573 -32.95 -30.88 -3.92
CA LEU A 573 -33.72 -29.78 -4.50
C LEU A 573 -33.98 -30.02 -6.01
N THR A 574 -35.22 -29.76 -6.44
CA THR A 574 -35.67 -29.78 -7.85
C THR A 574 -36.38 -28.48 -8.21
N ALA A 575 -36.69 -28.27 -9.48
CA ALA A 575 -37.34 -27.05 -9.99
C ALA A 575 -38.68 -26.72 -9.30
N ASP A 576 -39.41 -27.75 -8.87
CA ASP A 576 -40.75 -27.66 -8.28
C ASP A 576 -40.74 -27.90 -6.76
N SER A 577 -39.56 -27.87 -6.12
CA SER A 577 -39.46 -28.06 -4.67
C SER A 577 -40.26 -27.00 -3.93
N ALA A 578 -41.11 -27.43 -3.00
CA ALA A 578 -41.83 -26.50 -2.12
C ALA A 578 -40.87 -25.97 -1.03
N PRO A 579 -41.04 -24.72 -0.59
CA PRO A 579 -40.26 -24.20 0.52
C PRO A 579 -40.59 -24.91 1.83
N VAL A 580 -39.59 -25.02 2.70
CA VAL A 580 -39.74 -25.56 4.06
C VAL A 580 -40.41 -24.53 4.96
N ALA A 581 -40.05 -23.26 4.80
CA ALA A 581 -40.64 -22.16 5.52
C ALA A 581 -40.59 -20.85 4.72
N MET A 582 -41.43 -19.91 5.12
CA MET A 582 -41.46 -18.54 4.63
C MET A 582 -41.60 -17.63 5.85
N PHE A 583 -40.71 -16.66 5.98
CA PHE A 583 -40.65 -15.72 7.09
C PHE A 583 -40.88 -14.31 6.57
N GLU A 584 -41.68 -13.50 7.28
CA GLU A 584 -41.84 -12.08 6.95
C GLU A 584 -40.52 -11.34 7.21
N ALA A 585 -40.09 -10.55 6.22
CA ALA A 585 -38.94 -9.65 6.32
C ALA A 585 -39.41 -8.19 6.48
N GLY A 586 -38.47 -7.24 6.43
CA GLY A 586 -38.77 -5.81 6.36
C GLY A 586 -39.25 -5.40 4.96
N TYR A 587 -39.27 -4.08 4.71
CA TYR A 587 -39.56 -3.51 3.40
C TYR A 587 -38.35 -3.67 2.48
N LEU A 588 -38.57 -4.13 1.25
CA LEU A 588 -37.52 -4.40 0.26
C LEU A 588 -36.32 -5.18 0.84
N PRO A 589 -36.48 -6.49 1.14
CA PRO A 589 -35.39 -7.32 1.62
C PRO A 589 -34.37 -7.53 0.50
N ASP A 590 -33.32 -6.74 0.54
CA ASP A 590 -32.35 -6.65 -0.52
C ASP A 590 -31.32 -7.79 -0.41
N MET A 591 -30.49 -7.79 0.64
CA MET A 591 -29.52 -8.86 0.89
C MET A 591 -29.94 -9.84 2.00
N VAL A 592 -29.65 -11.13 1.80
CA VAL A 592 -29.74 -12.16 2.85
C VAL A 592 -28.41 -12.87 3.07
N THR A 593 -28.10 -13.18 4.33
CA THR A 593 -26.94 -13.99 4.70
C THR A 593 -27.21 -14.84 5.95
N PHE A 594 -26.33 -15.80 6.21
CA PHE A 594 -26.31 -16.56 7.47
C PHE A 594 -25.14 -16.08 8.34
N ASN A 595 -25.30 -16.23 9.65
CA ASN A 595 -24.13 -16.28 10.51
C ASN A 595 -23.28 -17.53 10.23
N LYS A 596 -22.03 -17.55 10.68
CA LYS A 596 -21.07 -18.61 10.41
C LYS A 596 -21.52 -19.96 10.98
N ALA A 597 -22.25 -19.96 12.10
CA ALA A 597 -22.86 -21.16 12.69
C ALA A 597 -24.11 -21.68 11.95
N GLY A 598 -24.68 -20.92 11.01
CA GLY A 598 -25.82 -21.33 10.18
C GLY A 598 -27.17 -21.43 10.90
N ASN A 599 -27.29 -20.83 12.09
CA ASN A 599 -28.50 -20.88 12.92
C ASN A 599 -29.21 -19.52 13.03
N LEU A 600 -28.67 -18.47 12.41
CA LEU A 600 -29.26 -17.15 12.35
C LEU A 600 -29.21 -16.65 10.91
N VAL A 601 -30.37 -16.30 10.35
CA VAL A 601 -30.46 -15.60 9.06
C VAL A 601 -30.54 -14.11 9.34
N LEU A 602 -29.78 -13.31 8.59
CA LEU A 602 -29.77 -11.86 8.63
C LEU A 602 -30.23 -11.34 7.28
N VAL A 603 -31.08 -10.31 7.28
CA VAL A 603 -31.66 -9.73 6.08
C VAL A 603 -31.55 -8.23 6.18
N ALA A 604 -30.85 -7.59 5.25
CA ALA A 604 -30.89 -6.15 5.07
C ALA A 604 -32.20 -5.81 4.36
N ASN A 605 -32.94 -4.85 4.90
CA ASN A 605 -34.22 -4.43 4.36
C ASN A 605 -34.10 -2.93 4.15
N GLU A 606 -33.90 -2.58 2.90
CA GLU A 606 -33.48 -1.26 2.45
C GLU A 606 -34.54 -0.23 2.84
N GLY A 607 -35.80 -0.50 2.49
CA GLY A 607 -36.90 0.38 2.83
C GLY A 607 -36.95 1.64 1.98
N GLU A 608 -36.52 1.55 0.72
CA GLU A 608 -36.51 2.67 -0.23
C GLU A 608 -37.85 3.40 -0.38
N PRO A 609 -37.82 4.70 -0.70
CA PRO A 609 -39.01 5.45 -1.07
C PRO A 609 -39.59 4.96 -2.41
N ASN A 610 -40.89 5.17 -2.59
CA ASN A 610 -41.50 4.97 -3.90
C ASN A 610 -41.06 6.08 -4.88
N SER A 611 -41.20 5.83 -6.19
CA SER A 611 -40.84 6.82 -7.23
C SER A 611 -41.43 8.23 -7.00
N ALA A 612 -42.64 8.35 -6.44
CA ALA A 612 -43.26 9.64 -6.13
C ALA A 612 -42.74 10.32 -4.85
N TYR A 613 -41.92 9.62 -4.06
CA TYR A 613 -41.35 10.04 -2.78
C TYR A 613 -42.40 10.40 -1.72
N ASP A 614 -43.61 9.81 -1.80
CA ASP A 614 -44.71 10.05 -0.85
C ASP A 614 -44.97 8.87 0.09
N VAL A 615 -44.33 7.73 -0.18
CA VAL A 615 -44.21 6.56 0.70
C VAL A 615 -42.73 6.25 0.86
N ASP A 616 -42.23 6.38 2.08
CA ASP A 616 -40.82 6.19 2.44
C ASP A 616 -40.80 5.33 3.73
N PRO A 617 -40.74 3.99 3.59
CA PRO A 617 -40.70 3.06 4.73
C PRO A 617 -39.49 3.26 5.64
N GLU A 618 -39.49 2.62 6.81
CA GLU A 618 -38.29 2.59 7.66
C GLU A 618 -37.41 1.40 7.27
N GLY A 619 -36.14 1.65 6.96
CA GLY A 619 -35.12 0.62 6.78
C GLY A 619 -34.86 -0.16 8.07
N SER A 620 -34.46 -1.43 7.92
CA SER A 620 -34.25 -2.33 9.07
C SER A 620 -33.39 -3.54 8.75
N VAL A 621 -32.95 -4.25 9.80
CA VAL A 621 -32.31 -5.57 9.66
C VAL A 621 -33.15 -6.64 10.34
N THR A 622 -33.56 -7.65 9.58
CA THR A 622 -34.36 -8.77 10.08
C THR A 622 -33.45 -9.91 10.49
N LEU A 623 -33.61 -10.39 11.71
CA LEU A 623 -32.92 -11.55 12.28
C LEU A 623 -33.91 -12.70 12.44
N ILE A 624 -33.65 -13.84 11.78
CA ILE A 624 -34.47 -15.06 11.89
C ILE A 624 -33.63 -16.13 12.59
N ASP A 625 -33.91 -16.35 13.87
CA ASP A 625 -33.18 -17.29 14.72
C ASP A 625 -33.77 -18.69 14.61
N LEU A 626 -33.01 -19.62 14.04
CA LEU A 626 -33.37 -21.01 13.79
C LEU A 626 -32.89 -21.95 14.89
N SER A 627 -32.33 -21.45 16.00
CA SER A 627 -31.74 -22.27 17.06
C SER A 627 -32.75 -23.20 17.76
N HIS A 628 -34.04 -22.87 17.72
CA HIS A 628 -35.14 -23.70 18.22
C HIS A 628 -35.84 -24.55 17.14
N GLY A 629 -35.23 -24.62 15.95
CA GLY A 629 -35.75 -25.28 14.75
C GLY A 629 -36.65 -24.38 13.92
N VAL A 630 -36.75 -24.67 12.62
CA VAL A 630 -37.46 -23.86 11.60
C VAL A 630 -38.92 -23.55 11.99
N ASP A 631 -39.65 -24.54 12.53
CA ASP A 631 -41.05 -24.37 12.95
C ASP A 631 -41.23 -23.43 14.17
N ASN A 632 -40.15 -23.16 14.92
CA ASN A 632 -40.15 -22.30 16.10
C ASN A 632 -39.15 -21.13 15.95
N ALA A 633 -38.93 -20.67 14.72
CA ALA A 633 -38.02 -19.56 14.47
C ALA A 633 -38.47 -18.28 15.20
N ASP A 634 -37.52 -17.57 15.81
CA ASP A 634 -37.77 -16.27 16.44
C ASP A 634 -37.34 -15.15 15.49
N ILE A 635 -38.29 -14.31 15.05
CA ILE A 635 -38.05 -13.19 14.12
C ILE A 635 -37.92 -11.88 14.90
N THR A 636 -36.88 -11.12 14.64
CA THR A 636 -36.63 -9.79 15.24
C THR A 636 -36.29 -8.79 14.15
N HIS A 637 -36.98 -7.65 14.09
CA HIS A 637 -36.60 -6.53 13.22
C HIS A 637 -35.86 -5.47 14.03
N LEU A 638 -34.62 -5.18 13.63
CA LEU A 638 -33.79 -4.13 14.19
C LEU A 638 -33.96 -2.87 13.33
N GLY A 639 -34.60 -1.85 13.88
CA GLY A 639 -34.74 -0.55 13.21
C GLY A 639 -33.87 0.53 13.82
N PHE A 640 -33.91 1.73 13.23
CA PHE A 640 -33.06 2.86 13.62
C PHE A 640 -33.79 3.99 14.36
N THR A 641 -35.03 3.76 14.79
CA THR A 641 -35.88 4.80 15.42
C THR A 641 -35.28 5.43 16.68
N ASP A 642 -34.37 4.75 17.38
CA ASP A 642 -33.64 5.32 18.51
C ASP A 642 -32.69 6.47 18.11
N PHE A 643 -32.26 6.52 16.84
CA PHE A 643 -31.41 7.58 16.29
C PHE A 643 -32.20 8.77 15.73
N ASN A 644 -33.52 8.65 15.56
CA ASN A 644 -34.39 9.75 15.14
C ASN A 644 -34.23 10.98 16.05
N VAL A 645 -34.50 12.17 15.51
CA VAL A 645 -34.52 13.40 16.31
C VAL A 645 -35.48 13.25 17.50
N GLY A 646 -34.93 13.33 18.72
CA GLY A 646 -35.66 13.11 19.98
C GLY A 646 -35.68 11.66 20.49
N GLY A 647 -35.09 10.73 19.74
CA GLY A 647 -34.83 9.34 20.12
C GLY A 647 -33.74 9.21 21.19
N SER A 648 -33.66 8.02 21.80
CA SER A 648 -32.79 7.77 22.96
C SER A 648 -31.29 7.80 22.63
N ARG A 649 -30.94 7.62 21.35
CA ARG A 649 -29.57 7.49 20.83
C ARG A 649 -29.23 8.50 19.73
N HIS A 650 -30.08 9.50 19.50
CA HIS A 650 -29.83 10.54 18.49
C HIS A 650 -28.44 11.19 18.62
N SER A 651 -27.97 11.44 19.85
CA SER A 651 -26.63 12.04 20.07
C SER A 651 -25.46 11.10 19.78
N ALA A 652 -25.73 9.83 19.49
CA ALA A 652 -24.73 8.83 19.11
C ALA A 652 -24.62 8.68 17.58
N LEU A 653 -25.49 9.31 16.79
CA LEU A 653 -25.36 9.39 15.34
C LEU A 653 -24.21 10.37 15.01
N PRO A 654 -23.15 9.94 14.30
CA PRO A 654 -22.10 10.85 13.85
C PRO A 654 -22.68 11.94 12.93
N ALA A 655 -22.11 13.15 13.01
CA ALA A 655 -22.58 14.29 12.21
C ALA A 655 -22.40 14.11 10.70
N ASP A 656 -21.43 13.27 10.30
CA ASP A 656 -21.08 13.02 8.90
C ASP A 656 -21.92 11.89 8.27
N VAL A 657 -22.83 11.25 9.02
CA VAL A 657 -23.83 10.34 8.43
C VAL A 657 -24.86 11.20 7.71
N ARG A 658 -25.06 10.95 6.42
CA ARG A 658 -25.99 11.73 5.61
C ARG A 658 -27.42 11.34 5.96
N VAL A 659 -28.24 12.35 6.29
CA VAL A 659 -29.70 12.23 6.48
C VAL A 659 -30.34 13.38 5.73
N PHE A 660 -30.88 13.12 4.54
CA PHE A 660 -31.11 14.18 3.55
C PHE A 660 -32.43 14.08 2.78
N GLY A 661 -33.15 12.97 2.90
CA GLY A 661 -34.46 12.76 2.31
C GLY A 661 -35.49 13.82 2.75
N PRO A 662 -36.38 14.26 1.84
CA PRO A 662 -37.42 15.24 2.11
C PRO A 662 -38.31 14.95 3.34
N ASN A 663 -38.00 15.60 4.46
CA ASN A 663 -38.69 15.44 5.76
C ASN A 663 -38.57 14.02 6.34
N ALA A 664 -37.56 13.25 5.94
CA ALA A 664 -37.31 11.92 6.45
C ALA A 664 -36.91 11.97 7.94
N THR A 665 -37.30 10.93 8.67
CA THR A 665 -36.62 10.60 9.93
C THR A 665 -35.33 9.83 9.63
N VAL A 666 -34.39 9.77 10.58
CA VAL A 666 -33.17 8.96 10.42
C VAL A 666 -33.54 7.51 10.06
N ALA A 667 -34.57 6.94 10.67
CA ALA A 667 -34.99 5.57 10.39
C ALA A 667 -35.58 5.33 9.00
N GLN A 668 -36.07 6.37 8.33
CA GLN A 668 -36.53 6.28 6.94
C GLN A 668 -35.36 6.52 5.98
N ASP A 669 -34.45 7.42 6.35
CA ASP A 669 -33.31 7.76 5.49
C ASP A 669 -32.20 6.70 5.48
N LEU A 670 -32.12 5.86 6.51
CA LEU A 670 -31.13 4.79 6.56
C LEU A 670 -31.63 3.57 5.78
N GLU A 671 -30.93 3.23 4.70
CA GLU A 671 -31.21 2.13 3.78
C GLU A 671 -30.18 1.00 3.95
N PRO A 672 -30.49 -0.09 4.68
CA PRO A 672 -29.63 -1.27 4.73
C PRO A 672 -29.65 -2.06 3.43
N GLU A 673 -28.50 -2.20 2.77
CA GLU A 673 -28.36 -3.01 1.55
C GLU A 673 -27.57 -4.29 1.79
N TYR A 674 -26.30 -4.20 2.22
CA TYR A 674 -25.41 -5.37 2.31
C TYR A 674 -24.97 -5.72 3.73
N ILE A 675 -24.77 -7.01 4.04
CA ILE A 675 -24.38 -7.49 5.40
C ILE A 675 -23.10 -8.35 5.37
N ALA A 676 -22.12 -7.97 6.18
CA ALA A 676 -20.95 -8.81 6.48
C ALA A 676 -20.98 -9.32 7.93
N VAL A 677 -20.96 -10.64 8.14
CA VAL A 677 -20.90 -11.26 9.48
C VAL A 677 -19.46 -11.56 9.88
N ALA A 678 -19.06 -11.12 11.07
CA ALA A 678 -17.74 -11.39 11.64
C ALA A 678 -17.52 -12.89 11.89
N GLU A 679 -16.28 -13.37 11.77
CA GLU A 679 -15.93 -14.80 11.87
C GLU A 679 -16.28 -15.45 13.22
N ASP A 680 -16.43 -14.67 14.29
CA ASP A 680 -16.74 -15.16 15.63
C ASP A 680 -18.24 -15.16 15.97
N ASP A 681 -19.11 -14.80 15.01
CA ASP A 681 -20.57 -14.67 15.16
C ASP A 681 -21.03 -13.68 16.24
N THR A 682 -20.16 -12.78 16.70
CA THR A 682 -20.53 -11.79 17.73
C THR A 682 -21.10 -10.51 17.13
N MET A 683 -20.64 -10.14 15.93
CA MET A 683 -21.05 -8.92 15.25
C MET A 683 -21.37 -9.13 13.78
N ALA A 684 -22.22 -8.25 13.25
CA ALA A 684 -22.39 -8.02 11.83
C ALA A 684 -22.23 -6.53 11.51
N PHE A 685 -21.77 -6.24 10.30
CA PHE A 685 -21.67 -4.91 9.71
C PHE A 685 -22.68 -4.81 8.58
N VAL A 686 -23.28 -3.64 8.41
CA VAL A 686 -24.36 -3.41 7.46
C VAL A 686 -24.07 -2.13 6.69
N ALA A 687 -23.97 -2.22 5.37
CA ALA A 687 -23.82 -1.06 4.50
C ALA A 687 -25.08 -0.19 4.56
N LEU A 688 -24.87 1.12 4.47
CA LEU A 688 -25.88 2.16 4.37
C LEU A 688 -25.39 3.14 3.29
N GLN A 689 -25.49 2.74 2.02
CA GLN A 689 -24.69 3.29 0.93
C GLN A 689 -24.97 4.77 0.72
N GLU A 690 -26.24 5.17 0.59
CA GLU A 690 -26.69 6.56 0.40
C GLU A 690 -26.25 7.41 1.59
N ASN A 691 -26.20 6.82 2.78
CA ASN A 691 -25.83 7.53 4.01
C ASN A 691 -24.32 7.67 4.20
N ASN A 692 -23.51 7.06 3.32
CA ASN A 692 -22.06 6.98 3.41
C ASN A 692 -21.60 6.44 4.78
N ALA A 693 -22.26 5.36 5.22
CA ALA A 693 -22.17 4.86 6.59
C ALA A 693 -22.19 3.32 6.66
N VAL A 694 -21.83 2.80 7.84
CA VAL A 694 -21.95 1.37 8.18
C VAL A 694 -22.60 1.24 9.56
N ALA A 695 -23.63 0.41 9.69
CA ALA A 695 -24.21 0.06 10.98
C ALA A 695 -23.60 -1.22 11.57
N ASN A 696 -23.40 -1.23 12.88
CA ASN A 696 -22.86 -2.37 13.62
C ASN A 696 -23.95 -3.05 14.42
N ILE A 697 -24.08 -4.36 14.29
CA ILE A 697 -25.07 -5.16 15.01
C ILE A 697 -24.36 -6.13 15.94
N ASP A 698 -24.75 -6.13 17.21
CA ASP A 698 -24.41 -7.18 18.17
C ASP A 698 -25.41 -8.32 18.02
N LEU A 699 -24.92 -9.47 17.55
CA LEU A 699 -25.74 -10.64 17.24
C LEU A 699 -26.14 -11.42 18.50
N ILE A 700 -25.41 -11.25 19.60
CA ILE A 700 -25.70 -11.91 20.88
C ILE A 700 -26.89 -11.21 21.55
N ASN A 701 -26.86 -9.88 21.60
CA ASN A 701 -27.90 -9.08 22.23
C ASN A 701 -28.99 -8.62 21.25
N LYS A 702 -28.84 -8.91 19.94
CA LYS A 702 -29.76 -8.56 18.85
C LYS A 702 -30.10 -7.07 18.87
N GLN A 703 -29.08 -6.22 18.71
CA GLN A 703 -29.24 -4.76 18.72
C GLN A 703 -28.23 -4.07 17.82
N VAL A 704 -28.63 -2.94 17.22
CA VAL A 704 -27.69 -1.99 16.60
C VAL A 704 -26.85 -1.36 17.70
N THR A 705 -25.53 -1.41 17.61
CA THR A 705 -24.60 -0.89 18.63
C THR A 705 -23.95 0.43 18.25
N ALA A 706 -23.74 0.69 16.97
CA ALA A 706 -23.16 1.94 16.48
C ALA A 706 -23.53 2.15 15.00
N ILE A 707 -23.33 3.38 14.53
CA ILE A 707 -23.28 3.74 13.12
C ILE A 707 -21.96 4.49 12.93
N TRP A 708 -21.18 4.07 11.93
CA TRP A 708 -19.92 4.69 11.52
C TRP A 708 -20.18 5.58 10.32
N ALA A 709 -19.73 6.82 10.36
CA ALA A 709 -19.58 7.62 9.14
C ALA A 709 -18.24 7.29 8.50
N LEU A 710 -18.21 7.13 7.19
CA LEU A 710 -17.00 6.73 6.46
C LEU A 710 -16.09 7.93 6.09
N GLY A 711 -16.62 9.15 6.23
CA GLY A 711 -15.94 10.39 5.84
C GLY A 711 -15.87 10.54 4.32
N PHE A 712 -14.93 11.35 3.85
CA PHE A 712 -14.80 11.67 2.43
C PHE A 712 -13.36 11.48 1.95
N LYS A 713 -13.21 11.05 0.69
CA LYS A 713 -11.92 10.90 0.02
C LYS A 713 -11.53 12.20 -0.68
N ASP A 714 -10.42 12.78 -0.27
CA ASP A 714 -9.93 14.05 -0.81
C ASP A 714 -9.20 13.84 -2.15
N HIS A 715 -9.82 14.26 -3.26
CA HIS A 715 -9.27 14.14 -4.61
C HIS A 715 -8.27 15.26 -4.96
N GLY A 716 -8.01 16.22 -4.05
CA GLY A 716 -6.90 17.17 -4.16
C GLY A 716 -5.53 16.53 -3.86
N LYS A 717 -5.50 15.27 -3.40
CA LYS A 717 -4.26 14.54 -3.11
C LYS A 717 -3.83 13.68 -4.29
N ALA A 718 -2.55 13.68 -4.62
CA ALA A 718 -2.00 12.92 -5.75
C ALA A 718 -2.34 11.41 -5.74
N TRP A 719 -2.29 10.77 -4.56
CA TRP A 719 -2.68 9.35 -4.41
C TRP A 719 -4.16 9.08 -4.70
N ASN A 720 -5.01 10.11 -4.61
CA ASN A 720 -6.45 10.03 -4.85
C ASN A 720 -6.86 10.71 -6.16
N ALA A 721 -5.91 11.05 -7.04
CA ALA A 721 -6.19 11.68 -8.32
C ALA A 721 -7.22 10.88 -9.13
N ILE A 722 -8.08 11.57 -9.87
CA ILE A 722 -9.15 10.95 -10.65
C ILE A 722 -9.30 11.67 -11.99
N ASP A 723 -9.82 10.95 -12.97
CA ASP A 723 -10.30 11.55 -14.22
C ASP A 723 -11.79 11.92 -14.08
N ILE A 724 -12.12 13.20 -14.28
CA ILE A 724 -13.48 13.72 -14.09
C ILE A 724 -14.16 14.21 -15.37
N ASN A 725 -13.49 14.18 -16.51
CA ASN A 725 -13.98 14.76 -17.76
C ASN A 725 -14.22 13.68 -18.82
N ASP A 726 -15.44 13.62 -19.36
CA ASP A 726 -15.81 12.65 -20.41
C ASP A 726 -15.83 13.28 -21.82
N LYS A 727 -15.18 14.44 -22.01
CA LYS A 727 -15.30 15.27 -23.22
C LYS A 727 -13.99 15.86 -23.75
N ASP A 728 -12.86 15.62 -23.11
CA ASP A 728 -11.55 16.10 -23.54
C ASP A 728 -10.77 15.09 -24.41
N ASP A 729 -11.28 13.85 -24.52
CA ASP A 729 -10.72 12.76 -25.30
C ASP A 729 -9.28 12.41 -24.84
N VAL A 730 -8.97 12.55 -23.54
CA VAL A 730 -7.64 12.31 -22.96
C VAL A 730 -7.75 11.80 -21.53
N ILE A 731 -7.09 10.67 -21.24
CA ILE A 731 -6.97 10.17 -19.86
C ILE A 731 -6.19 11.18 -19.03
N ASP A 732 -6.89 11.92 -18.16
CA ASP A 732 -6.32 12.93 -17.28
C ASP A 732 -6.61 12.62 -15.80
N ILE A 733 -5.90 11.62 -15.28
CA ILE A 733 -5.94 11.28 -13.85
C ILE A 733 -5.13 12.34 -13.08
N SER A 734 -5.82 13.37 -12.61
CA SER A 734 -5.23 14.57 -11.99
C SER A 734 -5.87 14.90 -10.63
N THR A 735 -5.27 15.85 -9.90
CA THR A 735 -5.76 16.28 -8.59
C THR A 735 -6.75 17.42 -8.72
N HIS A 736 -7.85 17.34 -7.96
CA HIS A 736 -8.95 18.29 -8.02
C HIS A 736 -9.20 18.93 -6.64
N ASP A 737 -8.77 20.18 -6.47
CA ASP A 737 -8.96 20.91 -5.22
C ASP A 737 -10.46 21.09 -4.90
N ASN A 738 -10.85 20.81 -3.66
CA ASN A 738 -12.24 20.89 -3.18
C ASN A 738 -13.23 19.96 -3.90
N VAL A 739 -12.73 18.88 -4.50
CA VAL A 739 -13.55 17.74 -4.93
C VAL A 739 -13.28 16.58 -3.97
N VAL A 740 -14.34 16.03 -3.39
CA VAL A 740 -14.25 14.88 -2.47
C VAL A 740 -15.21 13.78 -2.89
N GLY A 741 -14.77 12.53 -2.81
CA GLY A 741 -15.59 11.35 -3.09
C GLY A 741 -16.24 10.81 -1.83
N MET A 742 -17.50 10.44 -1.91
CA MET A 742 -18.20 9.74 -0.84
C MET A 742 -17.89 8.23 -0.94
N TYR A 743 -17.60 7.57 0.19
CA TYR A 743 -17.21 6.16 0.16
C TYR A 743 -18.33 5.24 -0.28
N GLN A 744 -19.54 5.46 0.24
CA GLN A 744 -20.80 4.84 -0.22
C GLN A 744 -20.63 3.42 -0.75
N PRO A 745 -20.36 2.46 0.14
CA PRO A 745 -20.15 1.11 -0.32
C PRO A 745 -21.46 0.36 -0.48
N ASP A 746 -21.62 -0.30 -1.63
CA ASP A 746 -22.61 -1.36 -1.83
C ASP A 746 -22.08 -2.64 -1.14
N ALA A 747 -21.31 -3.48 -1.85
CA ALA A 747 -20.89 -4.74 -1.28
C ALA A 747 -19.81 -4.57 -0.19
N ILE A 748 -20.01 -5.31 0.90
CA ILE A 748 -19.07 -5.39 2.03
C ILE A 748 -18.75 -6.84 2.39
N ALA A 749 -17.50 -7.09 2.78
CA ALA A 749 -17.04 -8.40 3.27
C ALA A 749 -16.22 -8.26 4.54
N SER A 750 -16.30 -9.25 5.44
CA SER A 750 -15.45 -9.27 6.63
C SER A 750 -14.53 -10.48 6.66
N TYR A 751 -13.35 -10.29 7.23
CA TYR A 751 -12.37 -11.35 7.48
C TYR A 751 -11.65 -11.07 8.80
N SER A 752 -10.84 -12.04 9.26
CA SER A 752 -10.10 -11.90 10.51
C SER A 752 -8.62 -12.17 10.33
N VAL A 753 -7.80 -11.26 10.86
CA VAL A 753 -6.34 -11.38 10.95
C VAL A 753 -5.97 -11.30 12.43
N ASP A 754 -5.25 -12.32 12.92
CA ASP A 754 -4.83 -12.44 14.32
C ASP A 754 -5.97 -12.26 15.35
N GLY A 755 -7.18 -12.70 14.98
CA GLY A 755 -8.38 -12.61 15.82
C GLY A 755 -9.04 -11.23 15.86
N MET A 756 -8.57 -10.27 15.07
CA MET A 756 -9.22 -8.97 14.86
C MET A 756 -10.05 -9.01 13.58
N ALA A 757 -11.31 -8.55 13.68
CA ALA A 757 -12.18 -8.42 12.52
C ALA A 757 -11.84 -7.16 11.71
N TYR A 758 -11.78 -7.32 10.40
CA TYR A 758 -11.63 -6.26 9.42
C TYR A 758 -12.79 -6.30 8.43
N LEU A 759 -13.22 -5.13 8.01
CA LEU A 759 -14.26 -4.92 7.01
C LEU A 759 -13.62 -4.41 5.73
N ILE A 760 -13.98 -4.98 4.59
CA ILE A 760 -13.62 -4.52 3.24
C ILE A 760 -14.88 -3.92 2.63
N THR A 761 -14.75 -2.76 2.00
CA THR A 761 -15.85 -2.05 1.33
C THR A 761 -15.48 -1.76 -0.12
N ALA A 762 -16.36 -2.10 -1.05
CA ALA A 762 -16.29 -1.69 -2.46
C ALA A 762 -16.96 -0.32 -2.58
N ASN A 763 -16.20 0.74 -2.88
CA ASN A 763 -16.67 2.12 -2.71
C ASN A 763 -17.31 2.65 -4.00
N GLU A 764 -18.48 2.09 -4.33
CA GLU A 764 -19.18 2.26 -5.60
C GLU A 764 -19.78 3.66 -5.77
N GLY A 765 -20.70 4.03 -4.87
CA GLY A 765 -21.44 5.28 -4.91
C GLY A 765 -22.82 5.15 -5.50
N ASP A 766 -23.86 5.29 -4.68
CA ASP A 766 -25.23 5.44 -5.18
C ASP A 766 -25.92 6.73 -4.70
N ALA A 767 -26.95 7.15 -5.44
CA ALA A 767 -27.67 8.40 -5.24
C ALA A 767 -29.16 8.14 -5.09
N ARG A 768 -29.83 8.93 -4.24
CA ARG A 768 -31.30 8.95 -4.27
C ARG A 768 -31.81 9.80 -5.44
N ASP A 769 -32.12 9.15 -6.56
CA ASP A 769 -32.67 9.75 -7.77
C ASP A 769 -34.04 9.17 -8.16
N TYR A 770 -35.12 9.82 -7.72
CA TYR A 770 -36.51 9.44 -7.97
C TYR A 770 -37.31 10.59 -8.64
N ASP A 771 -38.41 10.25 -9.32
CA ASP A 771 -39.31 11.24 -9.95
C ASP A 771 -39.76 12.36 -8.99
N GLY A 772 -39.98 12.02 -7.70
CA GLY A 772 -40.41 12.94 -6.65
C GLY A 772 -39.27 13.72 -5.96
N PHE A 773 -38.04 13.22 -6.01
CA PHE A 773 -36.86 13.80 -5.37
C PHE A 773 -35.59 13.26 -6.01
N SER A 774 -34.70 14.17 -6.39
CA SER A 774 -33.37 13.83 -6.87
C SER A 774 -32.35 14.65 -6.10
N GLU A 775 -31.33 13.99 -5.56
CA GLU A 775 -30.17 14.70 -5.03
C GLU A 775 -29.04 14.87 -6.04
N GLU A 776 -29.10 14.26 -7.23
CA GLU A 776 -28.06 14.36 -8.24
C GLU A 776 -28.14 15.71 -8.98
N ALA A 777 -26.98 16.33 -9.17
CA ALA A 777 -26.79 17.44 -10.10
C ALA A 777 -25.44 17.32 -10.80
N ARG A 778 -25.31 18.07 -11.90
CA ARG A 778 -24.02 18.35 -12.53
C ARG A 778 -23.37 19.54 -11.84
N GLY A 779 -22.04 19.58 -11.78
CA GLY A 779 -21.31 20.72 -11.24
C GLY A 779 -21.74 22.06 -11.85
N GLU A 780 -22.01 22.10 -13.16
CA GLU A 780 -22.45 23.32 -13.87
C GLU A 780 -23.85 23.82 -13.48
N ASP A 781 -24.69 22.94 -12.90
CA ASP A 781 -26.04 23.28 -12.46
C ASP A 781 -26.07 23.80 -11.01
N LEU A 782 -24.95 23.73 -10.29
CA LEU A 782 -24.81 24.21 -8.91
C LEU A 782 -24.23 25.63 -8.85
N PRO A 783 -24.60 26.43 -7.82
CA PRO A 783 -24.00 27.73 -7.57
C PRO A 783 -22.60 27.56 -6.96
N LEU A 784 -21.61 27.19 -7.78
CA LEU A 784 -20.23 26.97 -7.33
C LEU A 784 -19.50 28.28 -7.03
N THR A 785 -18.55 28.23 -6.09
CA THR A 785 -17.58 29.31 -5.87
C THR A 785 -16.66 29.51 -7.09
N ASP A 786 -16.12 30.72 -7.27
CA ASP A 786 -15.24 31.09 -8.40
C ASP A 786 -13.90 30.32 -8.44
N SER A 787 -13.61 29.46 -7.45
CA SER A 787 -12.39 28.62 -7.43
C SER A 787 -12.48 27.36 -8.30
N PHE A 788 -13.68 26.96 -8.73
CA PHE A 788 -13.85 25.83 -9.63
C PHE A 788 -13.68 26.26 -11.09
N ASP A 789 -13.01 25.42 -11.89
CA ASP A 789 -13.02 25.54 -13.34
C ASP A 789 -14.19 24.73 -13.91
N LEU A 790 -15.21 25.42 -14.42
CA LEU A 790 -16.41 24.77 -14.97
C LEU A 790 -16.13 23.99 -16.26
N ASP A 791 -15.05 24.28 -16.99
CA ASP A 791 -14.67 23.47 -18.15
C ASP A 791 -14.16 22.08 -17.72
N GLU A 792 -13.76 21.94 -16.45
CA GLU A 792 -13.23 20.72 -15.83
C GLU A 792 -14.30 20.00 -14.98
N VAL A 793 -14.85 20.68 -13.97
CA VAL A 793 -15.81 20.07 -13.04
C VAL A 793 -17.27 20.20 -13.48
N GLY A 794 -17.57 20.91 -14.58
CA GLY A 794 -18.95 21.24 -14.94
C GLY A 794 -19.82 20.00 -15.15
N ARG A 795 -19.22 18.90 -15.64
CA ARG A 795 -19.95 17.67 -15.96
C ARG A 795 -19.93 16.63 -14.85
N ILE A 796 -19.09 16.76 -13.81
CA ILE A 796 -19.02 15.75 -12.75
C ILE A 796 -20.38 15.63 -12.04
N GLY A 797 -20.83 14.39 -11.85
CA GLY A 797 -22.00 14.08 -11.02
C GLY A 797 -21.69 14.33 -9.54
N THR A 798 -22.56 15.06 -8.84
CA THR A 798 -22.41 15.45 -7.44
C THR A 798 -23.75 15.50 -6.73
N THR A 799 -23.74 15.38 -5.40
CA THR A 799 -24.94 15.61 -4.60
C THR A 799 -25.25 17.11 -4.45
N THR A 800 -26.54 17.42 -4.34
CA THR A 800 -27.10 18.75 -3.99
C THR A 800 -27.27 18.96 -2.48
N THR A 801 -27.03 17.92 -1.68
CA THR A 801 -27.36 17.92 -0.24
C THR A 801 -26.16 18.28 0.65
N LEU A 802 -24.95 18.39 0.07
CA LEU A 802 -23.69 18.75 0.72
C LEU A 802 -22.96 19.88 -0.02
N GLY A 803 -21.89 20.40 0.58
CA GLY A 803 -20.92 21.29 -0.09
C GLY A 803 -21.06 22.79 0.17
N ASP A 804 -22.18 23.26 0.75
CA ASP A 804 -22.37 24.64 1.24
C ASP A 804 -22.04 24.71 2.74
N ALA A 805 -20.77 24.97 3.06
CA ALA A 805 -20.26 24.83 4.41
C ALA A 805 -20.72 25.98 5.34
N ASP A 806 -20.99 27.16 4.79
CA ASP A 806 -21.38 28.36 5.56
C ASP A 806 -22.86 28.75 5.44
N ASN A 807 -23.63 27.96 4.68
CA ASN A 807 -25.06 28.09 4.42
C ASN A 807 -25.45 29.41 3.74
N ASP A 808 -24.60 29.92 2.83
CA ASP A 808 -24.88 31.13 2.07
C ASP A 808 -25.53 30.86 0.69
N GLY A 809 -25.67 29.59 0.32
CA GLY A 809 -26.24 29.12 -0.93
C GLY A 809 -25.22 28.98 -2.06
N VAL A 810 -23.93 29.05 -1.76
CA VAL A 810 -22.81 28.75 -2.67
C VAL A 810 -22.18 27.43 -2.24
N VAL A 811 -21.70 26.64 -3.21
CA VAL A 811 -21.02 25.37 -2.95
C VAL A 811 -19.52 25.60 -3.00
N GLU A 812 -18.83 25.34 -1.88
CA GLU A 812 -17.37 25.40 -1.76
C GLU A 812 -16.69 24.07 -2.05
N THR A 813 -17.39 22.95 -1.89
CA THR A 813 -16.81 21.60 -2.05
C THR A 813 -17.79 20.68 -2.76
N LEU A 814 -17.37 20.13 -3.90
CA LEU A 814 -18.14 19.13 -4.63
C LEU A 814 -18.01 17.77 -3.93
N HIS A 815 -19.15 17.13 -3.66
CA HIS A 815 -19.21 15.79 -3.06
C HIS A 815 -19.73 14.83 -4.13
N ILE A 816 -18.80 14.13 -4.75
CA ILE A 816 -19.08 13.22 -5.87
C ILE A 816 -19.45 11.83 -5.34
N TYR A 817 -20.25 11.11 -6.11
CA TYR A 817 -20.63 9.73 -5.78
C TYR A 817 -19.46 8.78 -5.99
N GLY A 818 -19.28 7.88 -5.03
CA GLY A 818 -18.24 6.87 -5.05
C GLY A 818 -16.84 7.42 -4.76
N ALA A 819 -15.98 6.54 -4.25
CA ALA A 819 -14.57 6.86 -4.00
C ALA A 819 -13.63 6.18 -5.01
N ARG A 820 -14.18 5.50 -6.03
CA ARG A 820 -13.47 4.81 -7.13
C ARG A 820 -12.35 3.88 -6.66
N SER A 821 -12.57 3.23 -5.52
CA SER A 821 -11.56 2.47 -4.77
C SER A 821 -12.21 1.38 -3.93
N PHE A 822 -11.38 0.60 -3.24
CA PHE A 822 -11.84 -0.18 -2.09
C PHE A 822 -11.11 0.26 -0.83
N SER A 823 -11.75 0.04 0.32
CA SER A 823 -11.18 0.39 1.62
C SER A 823 -11.17 -0.81 2.56
N ILE A 824 -10.24 -0.80 3.52
CA ILE A 824 -10.24 -1.75 4.64
C ILE A 824 -10.36 -0.97 5.94
N TRP A 825 -11.24 -1.43 6.82
CA TRP A 825 -11.58 -0.81 8.11
C TRP A 825 -11.35 -1.80 9.24
N ASN A 826 -10.91 -1.32 10.40
CA ASN A 826 -10.82 -2.14 11.60
C ASN A 826 -12.18 -2.21 12.34
N SER A 827 -12.26 -3.04 13.37
CA SER A 827 -13.47 -3.19 14.20
C SER A 827 -13.90 -1.95 14.97
N ALA A 828 -13.11 -0.87 14.98
CA ALA A 828 -13.45 0.41 15.58
C ALA A 828 -14.03 1.42 14.56
N GLY A 829 -14.09 1.05 13.28
CA GLY A 829 -14.54 1.93 12.20
C GLY A 829 -13.43 2.85 11.66
N GLU A 830 -12.16 2.55 11.96
CA GLU A 830 -11.02 3.33 11.46
C GLU A 830 -10.52 2.73 10.14
N ARG A 831 -10.36 3.55 9.11
CA ARG A 831 -9.78 3.14 7.82
C ARG A 831 -8.30 2.82 7.98
N VAL A 832 -7.89 1.60 7.66
CA VAL A 832 -6.50 1.15 7.70
C VAL A 832 -5.83 1.11 6.33
N PHE A 833 -6.63 1.06 5.26
CA PHE A 833 -6.15 1.08 3.87
C PHE A 833 -7.23 1.65 2.93
N ASP A 834 -6.78 2.27 1.83
CA ASP A 834 -7.58 2.72 0.69
C ASP A 834 -6.72 2.58 -0.57
N SER A 835 -7.27 2.01 -1.65
CA SER A 835 -6.52 1.80 -2.89
C SER A 835 -6.23 3.08 -3.69
N GLY A 836 -6.65 4.26 -3.21
CA GLY A 836 -6.36 5.53 -3.90
C GLY A 836 -6.92 5.54 -5.31
N SER A 837 -6.09 5.96 -6.26
CA SER A 837 -6.38 6.01 -7.68
C SER A 837 -5.99 4.73 -8.43
N GLU A 838 -5.59 3.66 -7.73
CA GLU A 838 -5.02 2.46 -8.37
C GLU A 838 -5.95 1.86 -9.44
N PHE A 839 -7.26 1.83 -9.24
CA PHE A 839 -8.18 1.25 -10.22
C PHE A 839 -8.13 1.98 -11.56
N GLU A 840 -8.23 3.31 -11.57
CA GLU A 840 -8.12 4.10 -12.80
C GLU A 840 -6.71 4.03 -13.40
N GLN A 841 -5.66 4.05 -12.58
CA GLN A 841 -4.28 3.89 -13.07
C GLN A 841 -4.08 2.53 -13.77
N ILE A 842 -4.65 1.46 -13.22
CA ILE A 842 -4.57 0.11 -13.78
C ILE A 842 -5.38 0.01 -15.06
N THR A 843 -6.62 0.51 -15.08
CA THR A 843 -7.49 0.42 -16.27
C THR A 843 -6.95 1.29 -17.39
N ALA A 844 -6.42 2.48 -17.11
CA ALA A 844 -5.73 3.33 -18.08
C ALA A 844 -4.51 2.62 -18.69
N ALA A 845 -3.72 1.91 -17.89
CA ALA A 845 -2.56 1.19 -18.37
C ALA A 845 -2.92 -0.07 -19.18
N ARG A 846 -4.03 -0.75 -18.86
CA ARG A 846 -4.43 -2.02 -19.48
C ARG A 846 -5.33 -1.85 -20.69
N PHE A 847 -6.27 -0.92 -20.60
CA PHE A 847 -7.34 -0.68 -21.57
C PHE A 847 -7.46 0.81 -21.91
N PRO A 848 -6.37 1.47 -22.36
CA PRO A 848 -6.38 2.91 -22.60
C PRO A 848 -7.48 3.33 -23.58
N ASP A 849 -7.71 2.56 -24.65
CA ASP A 849 -8.74 2.89 -25.65
C ASP A 849 -10.19 2.70 -25.15
N ASN A 850 -10.36 2.11 -23.97
CA ASN A 850 -11.65 1.87 -23.33
C ASN A 850 -11.66 2.35 -21.87
N PHE A 851 -10.76 3.28 -21.51
CA PHE A 851 -10.67 3.80 -20.16
C PHE A 851 -12.02 4.37 -19.71
N ASN A 852 -12.43 4.07 -18.47
CA ASN A 852 -13.73 4.44 -17.89
C ASN A 852 -14.93 4.17 -18.83
N ALA A 853 -14.89 3.06 -19.58
CA ALA A 853 -16.02 2.61 -20.37
C ALA A 853 -17.11 1.97 -19.50
N SER A 854 -18.38 2.26 -19.81
CA SER A 854 -19.58 1.60 -19.24
C SER A 854 -19.63 0.10 -19.55
N ASP A 855 -20.47 -0.64 -18.83
CA ASP A 855 -20.78 -2.07 -19.04
C ASP A 855 -21.39 -2.40 -20.41
N ASN A 856 -22.33 -1.58 -20.89
CA ASN A 856 -23.15 -1.85 -22.08
C ASN A 856 -22.65 -1.14 -23.34
N LYS A 857 -21.53 -0.40 -23.25
CA LYS A 857 -20.91 0.33 -24.36
C LYS A 857 -19.38 0.34 -24.26
N HIS A 858 -18.70 0.20 -25.39
CA HIS A 858 -17.24 0.34 -25.51
C HIS A 858 -16.86 1.76 -25.91
N SER A 859 -17.24 2.75 -25.10
CA SER A 859 -16.93 4.16 -25.37
C SER A 859 -15.89 4.64 -24.38
N PHE A 860 -14.76 5.10 -24.91
CA PHE A 860 -13.73 5.79 -24.15
C PHE A 860 -14.33 6.93 -23.31
N GLU A 861 -13.95 6.98 -22.03
CA GLU A 861 -14.24 8.03 -21.03
C GLU A 861 -15.72 8.27 -20.69
N ASN A 862 -16.65 7.43 -21.13
CA ASN A 862 -18.08 7.72 -20.92
C ASN A 862 -18.57 7.58 -19.47
N ARG A 863 -17.69 7.26 -18.51
CA ARG A 863 -17.93 7.27 -17.06
C ARG A 863 -16.94 8.15 -16.28
N SER A 864 -16.01 8.88 -16.91
CA SER A 864 -15.09 9.75 -16.16
C SER A 864 -15.84 10.82 -15.37
N ASP A 865 -16.92 11.37 -15.92
CA ASP A 865 -17.81 12.31 -15.24
C ASP A 865 -18.78 11.65 -14.23
N ASN A 866 -18.78 10.32 -14.12
CA ASN A 866 -19.76 9.57 -13.34
C ASN A 866 -19.18 8.26 -12.77
N LYS A 867 -18.68 8.30 -11.54
CA LYS A 867 -18.19 7.16 -10.73
C LYS A 867 -17.03 6.32 -11.33
N GLY A 868 -16.63 6.53 -12.58
CA GLY A 868 -15.42 5.95 -13.18
C GLY A 868 -15.47 4.43 -13.32
N PRO A 869 -14.52 3.67 -12.71
CA PRO A 869 -14.52 2.21 -12.79
C PRO A 869 -15.63 1.49 -12.03
N GLU A 870 -16.21 2.13 -11.01
CA GLU A 870 -17.30 1.61 -10.14
C GLU A 870 -17.04 0.23 -9.52
N PRO A 871 -16.36 0.19 -8.37
CA PRO A 871 -16.19 -1.04 -7.62
C PRO A 871 -17.46 -1.40 -6.86
N GLU A 872 -18.14 -2.46 -7.32
CA GLU A 872 -19.45 -2.90 -6.85
C GLU A 872 -19.33 -4.12 -5.95
N GLY A 873 -18.95 -5.26 -6.52
CA GLY A 873 -18.86 -6.52 -5.78
C GLY A 873 -17.61 -6.67 -4.92
N VAL A 874 -17.74 -7.36 -3.77
CA VAL A 874 -16.59 -7.81 -2.98
C VAL A 874 -16.74 -9.25 -2.45
N ALA A 875 -15.67 -10.03 -2.57
CA ALA A 875 -15.49 -11.28 -1.84
C ALA A 875 -14.10 -11.33 -1.18
N VAL A 876 -13.99 -12.13 -0.12
CA VAL A 876 -12.71 -12.39 0.55
C VAL A 876 -12.52 -13.89 0.75
N GLY A 877 -11.30 -14.36 0.53
CA GLY A 877 -10.97 -15.78 0.59
C GLY A 877 -9.56 -16.03 1.08
N LYS A 878 -9.35 -17.18 1.72
CA LYS A 878 -8.01 -17.61 2.15
C LYS A 878 -7.47 -18.67 1.19
N VAL A 879 -6.31 -18.41 0.59
CA VAL A 879 -5.58 -19.36 -0.26
C VAL A 879 -4.23 -19.64 0.39
N GLY A 880 -4.03 -20.89 0.84
CA GLY A 880 -2.90 -21.22 1.70
C GLY A 880 -2.97 -20.43 3.02
N ASP A 881 -1.91 -19.68 3.32
CA ASP A 881 -1.84 -18.83 4.52
C ASP A 881 -2.21 -17.37 4.27
N ARG A 882 -2.60 -17.01 3.03
CA ARG A 882 -2.79 -15.62 2.61
C ARG A 882 -4.27 -15.32 2.37
N PHE A 883 -4.68 -14.10 2.71
CA PHE A 883 -6.02 -13.59 2.42
C PHE A 883 -5.99 -12.78 1.13
N TYR A 884 -7.01 -12.99 0.30
CA TYR A 884 -7.22 -12.28 -0.95
C TYR A 884 -8.59 -11.64 -0.95
N ALA A 885 -8.64 -10.37 -1.37
CA ALA A 885 -9.87 -9.67 -1.68
C ALA A 885 -10.06 -9.64 -3.20
N PHE A 886 -11.31 -9.83 -3.62
CA PHE A 886 -11.77 -9.77 -5.01
C PHE A 886 -12.74 -8.61 -5.09
N ILE A 887 -12.46 -7.64 -5.94
CA ILE A 887 -13.27 -6.44 -6.12
C ILE A 887 -13.75 -6.43 -7.56
N GLY A 888 -15.06 -6.51 -7.77
CA GLY A 888 -15.70 -6.45 -9.09
C GLY A 888 -15.81 -5.01 -9.54
N LEU A 889 -15.44 -4.73 -10.79
CA LEU A 889 -15.64 -3.41 -11.39
C LEU A 889 -16.82 -3.48 -12.35
N GLU A 890 -17.94 -2.86 -11.98
CA GLU A 890 -19.20 -3.01 -12.70
C GLU A 890 -19.10 -2.43 -14.12
N ARG A 891 -18.56 -1.22 -14.27
CA ARG A 891 -18.50 -0.54 -15.58
C ARG A 891 -17.48 -1.13 -16.53
N ILE A 892 -16.20 -0.86 -16.28
CA ILE A 892 -15.14 -1.31 -17.17
C ILE A 892 -15.07 -2.84 -17.23
N GLY A 893 -15.59 -3.52 -16.21
CA GLY A 893 -15.67 -4.97 -16.09
C GLY A 893 -14.46 -5.56 -15.38
N GLY A 894 -14.57 -6.84 -15.05
CA GLY A 894 -13.48 -7.63 -14.49
C GLY A 894 -13.33 -7.53 -12.97
N VAL A 895 -12.34 -8.26 -12.47
CA VAL A 895 -12.08 -8.43 -11.04
C VAL A 895 -10.65 -8.01 -10.72
N MET A 896 -10.53 -7.09 -9.78
CA MET A 896 -9.29 -6.72 -9.12
C MET A 896 -9.01 -7.69 -7.97
N VAL A 897 -7.83 -8.30 -7.97
CA VAL A 897 -7.39 -9.24 -6.93
C VAL A 897 -6.32 -8.58 -6.09
N TYR A 898 -6.56 -8.43 -4.79
CA TYR A 898 -5.62 -7.87 -3.83
C TYR A 898 -5.20 -8.91 -2.80
N ASP A 899 -3.92 -8.99 -2.49
CA ASP A 899 -3.46 -9.66 -1.29
C ASP A 899 -3.70 -8.72 -0.10
N VAL A 900 -4.57 -9.14 0.80
CA VAL A 900 -5.00 -8.39 1.99
C VAL A 900 -4.57 -9.09 3.28
N THR A 901 -3.59 -10.00 3.20
CA THR A 901 -3.05 -10.72 4.36
C THR A 901 -2.60 -9.75 5.45
N VAL A 902 -2.04 -8.61 5.05
CA VAL A 902 -1.72 -7.49 5.95
C VAL A 902 -2.62 -6.31 5.58
N PRO A 903 -3.68 -6.03 6.37
CA PRO A 903 -4.73 -5.08 6.02
C PRO A 903 -4.21 -3.69 5.61
N ALA A 904 -3.23 -3.14 6.32
CA ALA A 904 -2.70 -1.79 6.06
C ALA A 904 -1.69 -1.73 4.88
N ALA A 905 -1.38 -2.88 4.27
CA ALA A 905 -0.42 -3.00 3.17
C ALA A 905 -0.99 -3.87 2.04
N ALA A 906 -2.30 -3.77 1.81
CA ALA A 906 -2.95 -4.46 0.71
C ALA A 906 -2.30 -4.08 -0.62
N ARG A 907 -2.17 -5.06 -1.54
CA ARG A 907 -1.51 -4.85 -2.84
C ARG A 907 -2.14 -5.64 -3.96
N LEU A 908 -2.17 -5.03 -5.14
CA LEU A 908 -2.66 -5.69 -6.35
C LEU A 908 -1.82 -6.94 -6.66
N VAL A 909 -2.51 -8.03 -6.94
CA VAL A 909 -1.99 -9.31 -7.41
C VAL A 909 -2.24 -9.46 -8.90
N GLN A 910 -3.48 -9.20 -9.30
CA GLN A 910 -3.94 -9.38 -10.67
C GLN A 910 -5.15 -8.46 -10.91
N TYR A 911 -5.29 -8.00 -12.14
CA TYR A 911 -6.57 -7.54 -12.67
C TYR A 911 -6.91 -8.47 -13.84
N ILE A 912 -8.04 -9.16 -13.73
CA ILE A 912 -8.55 -10.05 -14.78
C ILE A 912 -9.86 -9.50 -15.33
N ASN A 913 -9.88 -9.23 -16.63
CA ASN A 913 -11.08 -8.77 -17.31
C ASN A 913 -11.26 -9.63 -18.58
N PRO A 914 -12.28 -10.50 -18.62
CA PRO A 914 -12.53 -11.39 -19.76
C PRO A 914 -13.37 -10.73 -20.86
N ARG A 915 -13.65 -9.42 -20.78
CA ARG A 915 -14.37 -8.64 -21.77
C ARG A 915 -13.54 -8.45 -23.05
N ASP A 916 -14.16 -8.71 -24.20
CA ASP A 916 -13.61 -8.41 -25.53
C ASP A 916 -14.25 -7.11 -26.06
N PHE A 917 -13.53 -6.01 -25.93
CA PHE A 917 -13.96 -4.66 -26.32
C PHE A 917 -14.14 -4.48 -27.84
N GLU A 918 -13.76 -5.47 -28.67
CA GLU A 918 -13.98 -5.44 -30.13
C GLU A 918 -15.34 -6.03 -30.55
N GLN A 919 -16.10 -6.60 -29.61
CA GLN A 919 -17.41 -7.20 -29.87
C GLN A 919 -18.51 -6.29 -29.35
N ASP A 920 -19.60 -6.10 -30.09
CA ASP A 920 -20.76 -5.35 -29.54
C ASP A 920 -21.31 -6.07 -28.29
N PRO A 921 -21.70 -5.36 -27.20
CA PRO A 921 -22.23 -5.96 -25.98
C PRO A 921 -23.50 -6.80 -26.17
N SER A 922 -24.40 -6.33 -27.03
CA SER A 922 -25.67 -6.99 -27.32
C SER A 922 -25.85 -7.30 -28.82
N LEU A 923 -26.76 -8.23 -29.09
CA LEU A 923 -27.25 -8.56 -30.43
C LEU A 923 -28.76 -8.32 -30.47
N ASP A 924 -29.21 -7.56 -31.47
CA ASP A 924 -30.64 -7.36 -31.74
C ASP A 924 -31.25 -8.63 -32.38
N THR A 925 -32.32 -9.14 -31.78
CA THR A 925 -33.06 -10.31 -32.25
C THR A 925 -34.55 -10.01 -32.38
N ASP A 926 -35.29 -10.89 -33.09
CA ASP A 926 -36.75 -10.75 -33.24
C ASP A 926 -37.50 -10.74 -31.87
N ASP A 927 -36.87 -11.27 -30.81
CA ASP A 927 -37.44 -11.42 -29.47
C ASP A 927 -36.87 -10.41 -28.45
N GLY A 928 -36.00 -9.48 -28.88
CA GLY A 928 -35.34 -8.48 -28.02
C GLY A 928 -33.81 -8.46 -28.16
N GLU A 929 -33.13 -7.62 -27.37
CA GLU A 929 -31.68 -7.65 -27.27
C GLU A 929 -31.23 -8.84 -26.41
N VAL A 930 -30.16 -9.51 -26.82
CA VAL A 930 -29.53 -10.61 -26.07
C VAL A 930 -28.04 -10.39 -25.99
N THR A 931 -27.38 -10.98 -25.00
CA THR A 931 -25.94 -10.79 -24.80
C THR A 931 -25.20 -11.39 -25.99
N ASN A 932 -24.26 -10.63 -26.56
CA ASN A 932 -23.33 -11.19 -27.53
C ASN A 932 -22.38 -12.15 -26.81
N PRO A 933 -22.45 -13.48 -27.03
CA PRO A 933 -21.63 -14.42 -26.26
C PRO A 933 -20.11 -14.25 -26.50
N LEU A 934 -19.72 -13.49 -27.54
CA LEU A 934 -18.32 -13.18 -27.82
C LEU A 934 -17.78 -12.02 -26.97
N VAL A 935 -18.63 -11.14 -26.42
CA VAL A 935 -18.19 -9.96 -25.66
C VAL A 935 -17.56 -10.32 -24.31
N GLY A 936 -17.85 -11.48 -23.77
CA GLY A 936 -17.34 -11.86 -22.45
C GLY A 936 -18.32 -11.56 -21.32
N ASP A 937 -17.77 -11.17 -20.17
CA ASP A 937 -18.53 -10.84 -18.97
C ASP A 937 -18.63 -9.32 -18.82
N LEU A 938 -19.81 -8.84 -18.40
CA LEU A 938 -20.14 -7.43 -18.22
C LEU A 938 -20.86 -7.24 -16.88
N ALA A 939 -20.51 -6.18 -16.15
CA ALA A 939 -21.06 -5.85 -14.83
C ALA A 939 -20.93 -6.97 -13.78
N PRO A 940 -19.70 -7.31 -13.32
CA PRO A 940 -19.52 -8.16 -12.15
C PRO A 940 -20.16 -7.53 -10.91
N GLU A 941 -21.04 -8.28 -10.26
CA GLU A 941 -21.87 -7.79 -9.16
C GLU A 941 -21.70 -8.72 -7.94
N GLY A 942 -22.51 -9.79 -7.82
CA GLY A 942 -22.33 -10.79 -6.78
C GLY A 942 -21.15 -11.74 -7.03
N MET A 943 -20.39 -12.06 -5.97
CA MET A 943 -19.29 -13.03 -6.05
C MET A 943 -19.14 -13.87 -4.78
N VAL A 944 -18.70 -15.13 -4.97
CA VAL A 944 -18.45 -16.06 -3.87
C VAL A 944 -17.11 -16.77 -4.04
N PHE A 945 -16.31 -16.73 -2.98
CA PHE A 945 -15.08 -17.51 -2.87
C PHE A 945 -15.40 -18.93 -2.37
N VAL A 946 -14.82 -19.94 -3.02
CA VAL A 946 -14.92 -21.34 -2.63
C VAL A 946 -13.55 -21.85 -2.20
N ALA A 947 -13.43 -22.27 -0.94
CA ALA A 947 -12.18 -22.80 -0.42
C ALA A 947 -11.79 -24.09 -1.16
N ALA A 948 -10.48 -24.33 -1.26
CA ALA A 948 -9.92 -25.53 -1.90
C ALA A 948 -10.52 -26.84 -1.36
N ALA A 949 -10.84 -26.91 -0.07
CA ALA A 949 -11.43 -28.09 0.57
C ALA A 949 -12.89 -28.36 0.15
N ASP A 950 -13.59 -27.33 -0.32
CA ASP A 950 -15.00 -27.37 -0.69
C ASP A 950 -15.20 -27.49 -2.21
N SER A 951 -14.12 -27.32 -2.98
CA SER A 951 -14.10 -27.40 -4.44
C SER A 951 -14.03 -28.85 -4.95
N PRO A 952 -14.67 -29.18 -6.10
CA PRO A 952 -14.57 -30.49 -6.73
C PRO A 952 -13.14 -30.92 -7.09
N THR A 953 -12.25 -29.97 -7.38
CA THR A 953 -10.89 -30.25 -7.88
C THR A 953 -9.82 -30.16 -6.81
N GLY A 954 -10.15 -29.62 -5.63
CA GLY A 954 -9.16 -29.29 -4.60
C GLY A 954 -8.42 -27.97 -4.83
N ALA A 955 -8.73 -27.23 -5.89
CA ALA A 955 -8.27 -25.86 -6.10
C ALA A 955 -9.29 -24.88 -5.51
N ALA A 956 -8.83 -23.78 -4.90
CA ALA A 956 -9.74 -22.70 -4.54
C ALA A 956 -10.40 -22.14 -5.81
N LEU A 957 -11.62 -21.62 -5.70
CA LEU A 957 -12.37 -21.06 -6.82
C LEU A 957 -12.93 -19.68 -6.46
N LEU A 958 -13.22 -18.89 -7.49
CA LEU A 958 -14.07 -17.71 -7.41
C LEU A 958 -15.20 -17.87 -8.43
N ILE A 959 -16.44 -17.71 -8.00
CA ILE A 959 -17.61 -17.69 -8.88
C ILE A 959 -18.17 -16.27 -8.88
N VAL A 960 -18.40 -15.71 -10.07
CA VAL A 960 -18.79 -14.32 -10.28
C VAL A 960 -20.06 -14.28 -11.10
N GLY A 961 -21.10 -13.62 -10.58
CA GLY A 961 -22.30 -13.20 -11.31
C GLY A 961 -22.03 -11.91 -12.06
N ASN A 962 -22.54 -11.80 -13.29
CA ASN A 962 -22.31 -10.67 -14.16
C ASN A 962 -23.66 -10.25 -14.77
N GLU A 963 -24.31 -9.28 -14.14
CA GLU A 963 -25.72 -8.91 -14.35
C GLU A 963 -26.02 -8.52 -15.80
N VAL A 964 -25.28 -7.56 -16.36
CA VAL A 964 -25.59 -6.98 -17.67
C VAL A 964 -25.44 -8.03 -18.76
N SER A 965 -24.43 -8.88 -18.64
CA SER A 965 -24.23 -9.99 -19.59
C SER A 965 -25.15 -11.20 -19.32
N GLY A 966 -25.80 -11.27 -18.15
CA GLY A 966 -26.55 -12.43 -17.70
C GLY A 966 -25.69 -13.69 -17.59
N THR A 967 -24.40 -13.54 -17.22
CA THR A 967 -23.45 -14.66 -17.19
C THR A 967 -22.95 -14.97 -15.78
N THR A 968 -22.63 -16.24 -15.55
CA THR A 968 -21.91 -16.69 -14.36
C THR A 968 -20.59 -17.29 -14.80
N SER A 969 -19.49 -16.75 -14.27
CA SER A 969 -18.14 -17.18 -14.60
C SER A 969 -17.46 -17.86 -13.42
N LEU A 970 -16.66 -18.87 -13.71
CA LEU A 970 -15.91 -19.64 -12.73
C LEU A 970 -14.43 -19.52 -13.01
N TYR A 971 -13.68 -19.17 -11.95
CA TYR A 971 -12.24 -19.03 -11.94
C TYR A 971 -11.62 -20.01 -10.94
N SER A 972 -10.43 -20.50 -11.26
CA SER A 972 -9.60 -21.30 -10.35
C SER A 972 -8.30 -20.57 -10.00
N PHE A 973 -7.67 -20.97 -8.88
CA PHE A 973 -6.34 -20.49 -8.49
C PHE A 973 -5.27 -21.50 -8.96
N ASP A 974 -4.28 -21.02 -9.74
CA ASP A 974 -3.09 -21.78 -10.17
C ASP A 974 -1.85 -21.47 -9.32
#